data_AF-C5PDT4-F1
#
_entry.id   AF-C5PDT4-F1
#
_cell.length_a   1.000
_cell.length_b   1.000
_cell.length_c   1.000
_cell.angle_alpha   90.00
_cell.angle_beta   90.00
_cell.angle_gamma   90.00
#
_symmetry.space_group_name_H-M   'P 1'
#
loop_
_entity.id
_entity.type
_entity.pdbx_description
1 polymer ?
#
loop_
_entity_poly.entity_id
_entity_poly.type
_entity_poly.pdbx_seq_one_letter_code
_entity_poly.pdbx_strand_id
1 'polypeptide(L)'
;MEDHEDPLVKALPPATDYLSYLTILEYQLTPARLPTLHRLLQDETLTTNIGWDLVQLLLPLLPASEECLQDVSRLGNPREVILRVSDALMTLHPSDDEGISDHEEQGVPQDSPATSLHAAEKRIPLHILQFNSLVSMLATLHSRIKTKYPSRFIATSLHAALEAYTEYPTVETTAAILEFLRDISGNKRPALPPRNAGEQVVPRVTSGSAPDPEAEPQSDNALSQERILTQRLVQFGLIEVLKAYLLSCTDEQPPGMQWALRVQERLDPGAVTPGLSLIEHFNQAEYAKERDSTMGKIIALSRDFGLDTKTLLQVVLNPVEDHDAPLDFEAMPKSPEDIPLERHGCLILLSARCATAALFGSTEPKIDIPMYPDISIIFANFLGNNEKAAAEEQIAIPGPGPLLDSLLALALTSSHCGPDSAPQAESDFSQLILAMVACVRAPPMRPISRIEKIPSEIFRANSNAQSRYNLILQIFHDEGLKYAKESALNWLKQELLDPPAGPDASSPFTDVESFATLFKSLYSPPPDDFSNLRSSSTQVILIEWIKFTSQEATFYILALNFYYFLCRSEALREKLQLQTLVPVFTENFLLPVKKFAQSIRDDAGVSETVERELDESIRLMGKSAADVVLHVIGEIEKVGWKD
;
A
#
# COMPACT_ATOMS: atom_id res chain seq x y z
N MET A 1 -40.82 37.93 20.55
CA MET A 1 -41.08 39.23 19.89
C MET A 1 -39.85 39.76 19.16
N GLU A 2 -38.63 39.29 19.43
CA GLU A 2 -37.41 39.71 18.71
C GLU A 2 -37.27 39.10 17.29
N ASP A 3 -37.84 37.92 17.03
CA ASP A 3 -37.72 37.25 15.71
C ASP A 3 -38.35 37.99 14.52
N HIS A 4 -39.34 38.87 14.75
CA HIS A 4 -39.96 39.64 13.65
C HIS A 4 -39.11 40.83 13.18
N GLU A 5 -38.04 41.17 13.90
CA GLU A 5 -37.13 42.25 13.51
C GLU A 5 -35.89 41.77 12.74
N ASP A 6 -35.63 40.46 12.72
CA ASP A 6 -34.47 39.86 12.05
C ASP A 6 -34.46 40.19 10.55
N PRO A 7 -33.34 40.71 10.00
CA PRO A 7 -33.23 41.02 8.57
C PRO A 7 -33.54 39.82 7.66
N LEU A 8 -33.25 38.59 8.10
CA LEU A 8 -33.52 37.37 7.33
C LEU A 8 -35.01 37.05 7.22
N VAL A 9 -35.82 37.47 8.19
CA VAL A 9 -37.28 37.27 8.19
C VAL A 9 -37.96 38.39 7.39
N LYS A 10 -37.50 39.62 7.53
CA LYS A 10 -38.06 40.79 6.82
C LYS A 10 -37.87 40.71 5.30
N ALA A 11 -36.77 40.10 4.86
CA ALA A 11 -36.44 39.96 3.46
C ALA A 11 -37.06 38.70 2.80
N LEU A 12 -37.86 37.91 3.50
CA LEU A 12 -38.42 36.67 2.93
C LEU A 12 -39.27 36.95 1.67
N PRO A 13 -39.14 36.13 0.61
CA PRO A 13 -40.04 36.17 -0.53
C PRO A 13 -41.52 36.04 -0.08
N PRO A 14 -42.45 36.85 -0.63
CA PRO A 14 -42.32 37.70 -1.81
C PRO A 14 -41.83 39.14 -1.53
N ALA A 15 -41.36 39.47 -0.32
CA ALA A 15 -40.89 40.83 -0.01
C ALA A 15 -39.65 41.22 -0.82
N THR A 16 -38.77 40.26 -1.12
CA THR A 16 -37.72 40.36 -2.14
C THR A 16 -37.81 39.16 -3.09
N ASP A 17 -37.14 39.25 -4.24
CA ASP A 17 -36.87 38.07 -5.08
C ASP A 17 -35.82 37.15 -4.43
N TYR A 18 -35.72 35.91 -4.92
CA TYR A 18 -34.82 34.89 -4.36
C TYR A 18 -33.33 35.27 -4.48
N LEU A 19 -32.93 35.94 -5.56
CA LEU A 19 -31.53 36.35 -5.75
C LEU A 19 -31.16 37.46 -4.75
N SER A 20 -32.01 38.47 -4.62
CA SER A 20 -31.84 39.51 -3.59
C SER A 20 -31.82 38.92 -2.17
N TYR A 21 -32.63 37.89 -1.92
CA TYR A 21 -32.63 37.20 -0.63
C TYR A 21 -31.31 36.47 -0.35
N LEU A 22 -30.77 35.76 -1.34
CA LEU A 22 -29.46 35.12 -1.26
C LEU A 22 -28.34 36.12 -0.99
N THR A 23 -28.34 37.28 -1.66
CA THR A 23 -27.37 38.35 -1.39
C THR A 23 -27.49 38.85 0.05
N ILE A 24 -28.71 39.03 0.57
CA ILE A 24 -28.91 39.43 1.97
C ILE A 24 -28.35 38.36 2.92
N LEU A 25 -28.59 37.07 2.63
CA LEU A 25 -28.02 35.97 3.40
C LEU A 25 -26.50 36.00 3.39
N GLU A 26 -25.85 36.16 2.23
CA GLU A 26 -24.39 36.24 2.11
C GLU A 26 -23.77 37.31 3.03
N TYR A 27 -24.38 38.50 3.12
CA TYR A 27 -23.86 39.59 3.96
C TYR A 27 -24.27 39.51 5.43
N GLN A 28 -25.38 38.84 5.74
CA GLN A 28 -26.00 38.89 7.07
C GLN A 28 -25.90 37.57 7.83
N LEU A 29 -25.52 36.48 7.18
CA LEU A 29 -25.41 35.17 7.81
C LEU A 29 -24.21 35.15 8.75
N THR A 30 -24.49 34.85 10.01
CA THR A 30 -23.51 34.69 11.08
C THR A 30 -23.90 33.48 11.92
N PRO A 31 -22.98 32.88 12.71
CA PRO A 31 -23.32 31.74 13.55
C PRO A 31 -24.54 31.97 14.46
N ALA A 32 -24.71 33.19 14.97
CA ALA A 32 -25.85 33.57 15.81
C ALA A 32 -27.21 33.52 15.10
N ARG A 33 -27.25 33.62 13.77
CA ARG A 33 -28.47 33.61 12.95
C ARG A 33 -28.77 32.26 12.29
N LEU A 34 -27.89 31.26 12.45
CA LEU A 34 -28.12 29.91 11.95
C LEU A 34 -29.40 29.27 12.50
N PRO A 35 -29.78 29.42 13.79
CA PRO A 35 -31.05 28.88 14.29
C PRO A 35 -32.28 29.52 13.63
N THR A 36 -32.21 30.81 13.27
CA THR A 36 -33.26 31.48 12.49
C THR A 36 -33.32 30.89 11.08
N LEU A 37 -32.17 30.75 10.42
CA LEU A 37 -32.10 30.17 9.08
C LEU A 37 -32.60 28.72 9.05
N HIS A 38 -32.19 27.86 9.98
CA HIS A 38 -32.66 26.48 10.13
C HIS A 38 -34.20 26.40 10.16
N ARG A 39 -34.84 27.31 10.89
CA ARG A 39 -36.31 27.40 10.95
C ARG A 39 -36.93 27.84 9.62
N LEU A 40 -36.30 28.78 8.93
CA LEU A 40 -36.77 29.27 7.63
C LEU A 40 -36.61 28.20 6.54
N LEU A 41 -35.53 27.41 6.60
CA LEU A 41 -35.28 26.32 5.65
C LEU A 41 -36.25 25.15 5.77
N GLN A 42 -37.07 25.10 6.83
CA GLN A 42 -38.18 24.13 6.91
C GLN A 42 -39.29 24.39 5.88
N ASP A 43 -39.34 25.58 5.27
CA ASP A 43 -40.23 25.84 4.14
C ASP A 43 -39.69 25.20 2.86
N GLU A 44 -40.36 24.14 2.41
CA GLU A 44 -40.02 23.40 1.19
C GLU A 44 -39.95 24.29 -0.04
N THR A 45 -40.84 25.30 -0.16
CA THR A 45 -40.86 26.17 -1.35
C THR A 45 -39.65 27.08 -1.38
N LEU A 46 -39.32 27.70 -0.24
CA LEU A 46 -38.14 28.53 -0.12
C LEU A 46 -36.87 27.70 -0.39
N THR A 47 -36.69 26.61 0.34
CA THR A 47 -35.47 25.78 0.27
C THR A 47 -35.31 25.12 -1.09
N THR A 48 -36.39 24.74 -1.76
CA THR A 48 -36.34 24.24 -3.14
C THR A 48 -35.72 25.27 -4.09
N ASN A 49 -35.94 26.58 -3.90
CA ASN A 49 -35.50 27.63 -4.81
C ASN A 49 -34.12 28.25 -4.46
N ILE A 50 -33.67 28.14 -3.21
CA ILE A 50 -32.41 28.79 -2.78
C ILE A 50 -31.36 27.80 -2.25
N GLY A 51 -31.75 26.56 -1.94
CA GLY A 51 -30.93 25.65 -1.16
C GLY A 51 -29.57 25.33 -1.77
N TRP A 52 -29.48 25.18 -3.09
CA TRP A 52 -28.21 24.83 -3.76
C TRP A 52 -27.16 25.95 -3.68
N ASP A 53 -27.57 27.22 -3.66
CA ASP A 53 -26.65 28.36 -3.54
C ASP A 53 -26.17 28.53 -2.08
N LEU A 54 -26.94 28.02 -1.10
CA LEU A 54 -26.55 28.09 0.31
C LEU A 54 -25.43 27.13 0.69
N VAL A 55 -25.14 26.09 -0.11
CA VAL A 55 -24.13 25.08 0.22
C VAL A 55 -22.77 25.74 0.49
N GLN A 56 -22.30 26.60 -0.41
CA GLN A 56 -21.01 27.28 -0.27
C GLN A 56 -21.00 28.31 0.87
N LEU A 57 -22.15 28.94 1.18
CA LEU A 57 -22.26 29.89 2.29
C LEU A 57 -22.24 29.19 3.66
N LEU A 58 -22.75 27.96 3.74
CA LEU A 58 -22.89 27.20 4.98
C LEU A 58 -21.64 26.38 5.33
N LEU A 59 -20.86 25.91 4.35
CA LEU A 59 -19.67 25.07 4.60
C LEU A 59 -18.60 25.73 5.50
N PRO A 60 -18.27 27.03 5.36
CA PRO A 60 -17.29 27.69 6.24
C PRO A 60 -17.78 27.84 7.68
N LEU A 61 -19.08 27.66 7.94
CA LEU A 61 -19.71 27.84 9.25
C LEU A 61 -19.86 26.52 10.04
N LEU A 62 -19.31 25.41 9.53
CA LEU A 62 -19.32 24.14 10.23
C LEU A 62 -18.48 24.20 11.53
N PRO A 63 -18.84 23.44 12.58
CA PRO A 63 -19.97 22.51 12.66
C PRO A 63 -21.34 23.17 12.92
N ALA A 64 -21.38 24.48 13.19
CA ALA A 64 -22.61 25.16 13.63
C ALA A 64 -23.72 25.17 12.56
N SER A 65 -23.38 25.07 11.28
CA SER A 65 -24.31 25.08 10.14
C SER A 65 -24.80 23.69 9.72
N GLU A 66 -24.42 22.62 10.43
CA GLU A 66 -24.72 21.24 10.04
C GLU A 66 -26.24 20.99 9.85
N GLU A 67 -27.09 21.46 10.77
CA GLU A 67 -28.54 21.29 10.67
C GLU A 67 -29.12 22.00 9.43
N CYS A 68 -28.59 23.18 9.07
CA CYS A 68 -28.98 23.90 7.86
C CYS A 68 -28.59 23.13 6.59
N LEU A 69 -27.39 22.54 6.55
CA LEU A 69 -26.95 21.70 5.43
C LEU A 69 -27.80 20.43 5.30
N GLN A 70 -28.20 19.83 6.42
CA GLN A 70 -29.14 18.72 6.45
C GLN A 70 -30.51 19.13 5.88
N ASP A 71 -31.02 20.30 6.23
CA ASP A 71 -32.26 20.81 5.63
C ASP A 71 -32.15 21.05 4.13
N VAL A 72 -31.04 21.63 3.66
CA VAL A 72 -30.77 21.83 2.24
C VAL A 72 -30.79 20.49 1.49
N SER A 73 -30.12 19.46 2.01
CA SER A 73 -30.12 18.13 1.36
C SER A 73 -31.49 17.44 1.40
N ARG A 74 -32.31 17.72 2.42
CA ARG A 74 -33.62 17.11 2.64
C ARG A 74 -34.76 17.77 1.88
N LEU A 75 -34.68 19.10 1.68
CA LEU A 75 -35.78 19.93 1.16
C LEU A 75 -35.41 20.69 -0.13
N GLY A 76 -34.11 20.86 -0.44
CA GLY A 76 -33.68 21.54 -1.66
C GLY A 76 -33.96 20.74 -2.94
N ASN A 77 -33.84 21.38 -4.10
CA ASN A 77 -33.91 20.70 -5.40
C ASN A 77 -32.74 19.70 -5.53
N PRO A 78 -32.99 18.38 -5.56
CA PRO A 78 -31.93 17.39 -5.47
C PRO A 78 -30.96 17.44 -6.66
N ARG A 79 -31.41 17.84 -7.85
CA ARG A 79 -30.56 17.91 -9.06
C ARG A 79 -29.50 19.00 -8.93
N GLU A 80 -29.92 20.21 -8.57
CA GLU A 80 -29.04 21.36 -8.41
C GLU A 80 -28.12 21.22 -7.20
N VAL A 81 -28.66 20.71 -6.07
CA VAL A 81 -27.85 20.52 -4.85
C VAL A 81 -26.78 19.46 -5.07
N ILE A 82 -27.04 18.35 -5.78
CA ILE A 82 -26.01 17.35 -6.09
C ILE A 82 -24.85 17.97 -6.86
N LEU A 83 -25.14 18.78 -7.89
CA LEU A 83 -24.11 19.44 -8.68
C LEU A 83 -23.28 20.39 -7.81
N ARG A 84 -23.92 21.22 -6.99
CA ARG A 84 -23.21 22.15 -6.10
C ARG A 84 -22.40 21.49 -5.01
N VAL A 85 -22.89 20.38 -4.46
CA VAL A 85 -22.14 19.57 -3.49
C VAL A 85 -20.94 18.91 -4.15
N SER A 86 -21.09 18.41 -5.39
CA SER A 86 -19.98 17.82 -6.16
C SER A 86 -18.92 18.87 -6.51
N ASP A 87 -19.34 20.07 -6.93
CA ASP A 87 -18.42 21.20 -7.17
C ASP A 87 -17.67 21.58 -5.89
N ALA A 88 -18.37 21.65 -4.75
CA ALA A 88 -17.75 22.00 -3.47
C ALA A 88 -16.71 20.95 -3.01
N LEU A 89 -16.95 19.66 -3.27
CA LEU A 89 -15.98 18.60 -3.03
C LEU A 89 -14.72 18.79 -3.90
N MET A 90 -14.88 19.12 -5.18
CA MET A 90 -13.74 19.35 -6.09
C MET A 90 -12.89 20.57 -5.74
N THR A 91 -13.45 21.54 -5.01
CA THR A 91 -12.73 22.73 -4.54
C THR A 91 -12.31 22.63 -3.08
N LEU A 92 -12.50 21.48 -2.44
CA LEU A 92 -12.18 21.31 -1.03
C LEU A 92 -10.67 21.27 -0.85
N HIS A 93 -10.13 22.18 -0.03
CA HIS A 93 -8.71 22.21 0.31
C HIS A 93 -8.55 22.54 1.80
N PRO A 94 -7.47 22.08 2.45
CA PRO A 94 -7.12 22.50 3.80
C PRO A 94 -6.92 24.02 3.80
N SER A 95 -7.44 24.70 4.82
CA SER A 95 -7.23 26.14 4.94
C SER A 95 -5.79 26.39 5.38
N ASP A 96 -5.08 27.36 4.79
CA ASP A 96 -3.70 27.72 5.17
C ASP A 96 -3.55 28.09 6.66
N ASP A 97 -4.66 28.45 7.32
CA ASP A 97 -4.72 28.83 8.74
C ASP A 97 -4.77 27.62 9.71
N GLU A 98 -4.89 26.39 9.20
CA GLU A 98 -4.90 25.17 10.03
C GLU A 98 -3.49 24.62 10.34
N GLY A 99 -2.44 25.23 9.78
CA GLY A 99 -1.06 24.71 9.82
C GLY A 99 -0.15 25.18 10.97
N ILE A 100 -0.56 26.11 11.83
CA ILE A 100 0.30 26.62 12.91
C ILE A 100 -0.54 26.91 14.16
N SER A 101 -0.66 25.93 15.06
CA SER A 101 -1.07 26.21 16.44
C SER A 101 -0.16 25.54 17.47
N ASP A 102 1.15 25.65 17.26
CA ASP A 102 2.11 25.67 18.37
C ASP A 102 2.08 27.07 19.01
N HIS A 103 0.97 27.43 19.64
CA HIS A 103 0.92 28.63 20.48
C HIS A 103 1.37 28.26 21.89
N GLU A 104 2.64 28.57 22.16
CA GLU A 104 3.26 28.62 23.49
C GLU A 104 2.32 29.22 24.53
N GLU A 105 2.13 28.48 25.63
CA GLU A 105 1.36 28.87 26.80
C GLU A 105 1.85 30.21 27.37
N GLN A 106 1.04 31.27 27.26
CA GLN A 106 1.17 32.45 28.11
C GLN A 106 0.26 32.32 29.35
N GLY A 107 0.93 31.95 30.44
CA GLY A 107 0.59 32.08 31.87
C GLY A 107 -0.79 32.59 32.28
N VAL A 108 -1.50 31.74 33.02
CA VAL A 108 -2.51 32.14 34.01
C VAL A 108 -2.21 31.37 35.33
N PRO A 109 -2.28 32.00 36.52
CA PRO A 109 -1.70 31.44 37.74
C PRO A 109 -2.53 30.30 38.34
N GLN A 110 -1.80 29.33 38.91
CA GLN A 110 -2.29 28.20 39.68
C GLN A 110 -3.07 28.65 40.93
N ASP A 111 -4.34 28.22 41.04
CA ASP A 111 -4.91 27.73 42.30
C ASP A 111 -6.32 27.13 42.09
N SER A 112 -6.41 25.81 41.94
CA SER A 112 -7.55 24.96 42.32
C SER A 112 -7.18 23.48 42.13
N PRO A 113 -7.29 22.62 43.16
CA PRO A 113 -6.84 21.24 43.06
C PRO A 113 -7.96 20.30 42.57
N ALA A 114 -7.54 19.36 41.70
CA ALA A 114 -8.23 18.12 41.32
C ALA A 114 -9.57 18.27 40.58
N THR A 115 -9.52 18.24 39.24
CA THR A 115 -10.20 17.26 38.33
C THR A 115 -10.10 17.77 36.89
N SER A 116 -9.03 17.42 36.15
CA SER A 116 -9.02 17.35 34.66
C SER A 116 -7.60 17.07 34.15
N LEU A 117 -7.21 15.80 34.17
CA LEU A 117 -6.04 15.27 33.45
C LEU A 117 -6.52 14.20 32.47
N HIS A 118 -7.51 14.54 31.63
CA HIS A 118 -7.92 13.71 30.49
C HIS A 118 -8.51 14.60 29.39
N ALA A 119 -8.02 14.38 28.16
CA ALA A 119 -8.49 14.89 26.87
C ALA A 119 -8.28 16.40 26.58
N ALA A 120 -7.10 16.72 26.05
CA ALA A 120 -7.04 17.70 24.97
C ALA A 120 -7.80 17.07 23.78
N GLU A 121 -9.06 17.46 23.57
CA GLU A 121 -9.85 17.02 22.42
C GLU A 121 -9.15 17.45 21.14
N LYS A 122 -8.64 16.48 20.37
CA LYS A 122 -8.06 16.67 19.05
C LYS A 122 -9.18 17.22 18.16
N ARG A 123 -9.22 18.54 17.95
CA ARG A 123 -10.24 19.18 17.10
C ARG A 123 -10.08 18.67 15.68
N ILE A 124 -11.16 18.18 15.09
CA ILE A 124 -11.19 17.68 13.72
C ILE A 124 -11.04 18.89 12.78
N PRO A 125 -10.10 18.87 11.83
CA PRO A 125 -9.95 19.92 10.83
C PRO A 125 -11.25 20.24 10.09
N LEU A 126 -11.45 21.52 9.74
CA LEU A 126 -12.68 22.00 9.11
C LEU A 126 -12.92 21.31 7.76
N HIS A 127 -11.87 21.11 6.96
CA HIS A 127 -11.98 20.46 5.66
C HIS A 127 -12.48 19.00 5.78
N ILE A 128 -12.14 18.29 6.86
CA ILE A 128 -12.67 16.94 7.14
C ILE A 128 -14.16 17.00 7.50
N LEU A 129 -14.58 17.97 8.31
CA LEU A 129 -16.00 18.18 8.63
C LEU A 129 -16.82 18.54 7.38
N GLN A 130 -16.24 19.37 6.51
CA GLN A 130 -16.83 19.75 5.22
C GLN A 130 -16.99 18.53 4.31
N PHE A 131 -15.93 17.73 4.13
CA PHE A 131 -16.01 16.47 3.37
C PHE A 131 -17.11 15.55 3.89
N ASN A 132 -17.12 15.27 5.19
CA ASN A 132 -18.10 14.36 5.81
C ASN A 132 -19.54 14.87 5.65
N SER A 133 -19.74 16.19 5.80
CA SER A 133 -21.05 16.82 5.62
C SER A 133 -21.51 16.72 4.16
N LEU A 134 -20.65 17.05 3.19
CA LEU A 134 -20.96 17.01 1.76
C LEU A 134 -21.31 15.58 1.30
N VAL A 135 -20.52 14.60 1.70
CA VAL A 135 -20.76 13.19 1.37
C VAL A 135 -22.05 12.66 2.00
N SER A 136 -22.37 13.07 3.23
CA SER A 136 -23.66 12.74 3.87
C SER A 136 -24.87 13.41 3.18
N MET A 137 -24.71 14.65 2.71
CA MET A 137 -25.72 15.32 1.88
C MET A 137 -25.97 14.54 0.58
N LEU A 138 -24.91 14.08 -0.10
CA LEU A 138 -25.04 13.26 -1.31
C LEU A 138 -25.84 11.99 -1.07
N ALA A 139 -25.59 11.27 0.03
CA ALA A 139 -26.36 10.07 0.39
C ALA A 139 -27.87 10.36 0.48
N THR A 140 -28.23 11.49 1.11
CA THR A 140 -29.62 11.94 1.23
C THR A 140 -30.21 12.31 -0.12
N LEU A 141 -29.48 13.06 -0.94
CA LEU A 141 -29.93 13.55 -2.24
C LEU A 141 -30.14 12.42 -3.26
N HIS A 142 -29.21 11.45 -3.31
CA HIS A 142 -29.31 10.27 -4.18
C HIS A 142 -30.48 9.35 -3.81
N SER A 143 -30.91 9.37 -2.55
CA SER A 143 -32.14 8.66 -2.14
C SER A 143 -33.43 9.33 -2.64
N ARG A 144 -33.37 10.65 -2.94
CA ARG A 144 -34.52 11.47 -3.34
C ARG A 144 -34.68 11.57 -4.85
N ILE A 145 -33.58 11.69 -5.58
CA ILE A 145 -33.58 12.01 -7.01
C ILE A 145 -34.29 10.95 -7.86
N LYS A 146 -35.16 11.40 -8.76
CA LYS A 146 -35.96 10.56 -9.67
C LYS A 146 -35.81 11.06 -11.10
N THR A 147 -34.68 10.70 -11.72
CA THR A 147 -34.38 11.02 -13.12
C THR A 147 -34.42 9.77 -13.99
N LYS A 148 -34.45 9.95 -15.32
CA LYS A 148 -34.32 8.82 -16.25
C LYS A 148 -32.99 8.06 -16.14
N TYR A 149 -31.91 8.73 -15.73
CA TYR A 149 -30.54 8.19 -15.71
C TYR A 149 -29.83 8.57 -14.39
N PRO A 150 -30.24 8.01 -13.23
CA PRO A 150 -29.64 8.32 -11.93
C PRO A 150 -28.15 7.97 -11.85
N SER A 151 -27.68 6.97 -12.61
CA SER A 151 -26.27 6.59 -12.70
C SER A 151 -25.34 7.75 -13.09
N ARG A 152 -25.83 8.73 -13.86
CA ARG A 152 -25.06 9.91 -14.26
C ARG A 152 -24.74 10.83 -13.08
N PHE A 153 -25.76 11.11 -12.26
CA PHE A 153 -25.56 11.90 -11.04
C PHE A 153 -24.65 11.15 -10.07
N ILE A 154 -24.79 9.83 -9.98
CA ILE A 154 -23.91 9.01 -9.14
C ILE A 154 -22.47 9.07 -9.64
N ALA A 155 -22.23 8.97 -10.94
CA ALA A 155 -20.89 9.07 -11.53
C ALA A 155 -20.25 10.43 -11.22
N THR A 156 -20.98 11.53 -11.40
CA THR A 156 -20.51 12.89 -11.06
C THR A 156 -20.16 13.01 -9.57
N SER A 157 -21.06 12.58 -8.69
CA SER A 157 -20.82 12.62 -7.24
C SER A 157 -19.66 11.73 -6.81
N LEU A 158 -19.55 10.53 -7.39
CA LEU A 158 -18.49 9.58 -7.09
C LEU A 158 -17.14 10.13 -7.53
N HIS A 159 -17.06 10.75 -8.71
CA HIS A 159 -15.84 11.40 -9.18
C HIS A 159 -15.36 12.45 -8.19
N ALA A 160 -16.24 13.38 -7.80
CA ALA A 160 -15.91 14.45 -6.86
C ALA A 160 -15.53 13.94 -5.46
N ALA A 161 -16.27 12.95 -4.95
CA ALA A 161 -15.97 12.36 -3.65
C ALA A 161 -14.64 11.60 -3.65
N LEU A 162 -14.31 10.87 -4.73
CA LEU A 162 -13.05 10.16 -4.85
C LEU A 162 -11.87 11.12 -4.96
N GLU A 163 -11.96 12.15 -5.81
CA GLU A 163 -10.88 13.14 -5.98
C GLU A 163 -10.55 13.80 -4.64
N ALA A 164 -11.57 14.34 -3.96
CA ALA A 164 -11.40 14.96 -2.64
C ALA A 164 -10.89 13.97 -1.58
N TYR A 165 -11.32 12.71 -1.61
CA TYR A 165 -10.85 11.69 -0.68
C TYR A 165 -9.39 11.31 -0.90
N THR A 166 -8.94 11.22 -2.15
CA THR A 166 -7.56 10.82 -2.48
C THR A 166 -6.53 11.82 -2.00
N GLU A 167 -6.90 13.09 -1.87
CA GLU A 167 -6.02 14.15 -1.37
C GLU A 167 -5.82 14.06 0.16
N TYR A 168 -6.88 13.71 0.91
CA TYR A 168 -6.86 13.66 2.38
C TYR A 168 -7.56 12.42 2.97
N PRO A 169 -7.01 11.21 2.74
CA PRO A 169 -7.54 9.97 3.31
C PRO A 169 -7.27 9.92 4.83
N THR A 170 -8.33 10.02 5.62
CA THR A 170 -8.32 9.92 7.09
C THR A 170 -9.33 8.89 7.55
N VAL A 171 -9.29 8.49 8.82
CA VAL A 171 -10.26 7.56 9.40
C VAL A 171 -11.70 8.07 9.20
N GLU A 172 -11.91 9.36 9.44
CA GLU A 172 -13.18 10.05 9.34
C GLU A 172 -13.67 10.08 7.89
N THR A 173 -12.82 10.52 6.95
CA THR A 173 -13.19 10.62 5.52
C THR A 173 -13.39 9.24 4.89
N THR A 174 -12.59 8.23 5.28
CA THR A 174 -12.79 6.84 4.86
C THR A 174 -14.11 6.29 5.39
N ALA A 175 -14.47 6.55 6.65
CA ALA A 175 -15.76 6.11 7.20
C ALA A 175 -16.93 6.76 6.45
N ALA A 176 -16.87 8.07 6.19
CA ALA A 176 -17.92 8.80 5.48
C ALA A 176 -18.11 8.30 4.05
N ILE A 177 -17.04 8.10 3.28
CA ILE A 177 -17.16 7.64 1.88
C ILE A 177 -17.65 6.19 1.79
N LEU A 178 -17.25 5.31 2.72
CA LEU A 178 -17.76 3.93 2.78
C LEU A 178 -19.25 3.88 3.11
N GLU A 179 -19.73 4.74 4.01
CA GLU A 179 -21.16 4.87 4.31
C GLU A 179 -21.93 5.42 3.11
N PHE A 180 -21.39 6.42 2.40
CA PHE A 180 -21.99 6.93 1.16
C PHE A 180 -22.12 5.86 0.08
N LEU A 181 -21.04 5.10 -0.20
CA LEU A 181 -21.07 3.99 -1.15
C LEU A 181 -22.14 2.95 -0.78
N ARG A 182 -22.30 2.65 0.50
CA ARG A 182 -23.36 1.75 0.99
C ARG A 182 -24.74 2.32 0.71
N ASP A 183 -24.97 3.59 1.03
CA ASP A 183 -26.29 4.21 0.94
C ASP A 183 -26.76 4.32 -0.52
N ILE A 184 -25.86 4.61 -1.47
CA ILE A 184 -26.20 4.65 -2.90
C ILE A 184 -26.35 3.25 -3.54
N SER A 185 -25.84 2.19 -2.90
CA SER A 185 -25.95 0.81 -3.43
C SER A 185 -27.37 0.24 -3.39
N GLY A 186 -28.27 0.82 -2.60
CA GLY A 186 -29.65 0.37 -2.42
C GLY A 186 -29.82 -0.89 -1.55
N ASN A 187 -28.73 -1.51 -1.08
CA ASN A 187 -28.77 -2.69 -0.21
C ASN A 187 -28.99 -2.31 1.26
N LYS A 188 -30.21 -2.52 1.76
CA LYS A 188 -30.68 -2.09 3.09
C LYS A 188 -30.27 -3.02 4.25
N ARG A 189 -29.06 -3.57 4.26
CA ARG A 189 -28.57 -4.18 5.51
C ARG A 189 -28.38 -3.05 6.54
N PRO A 190 -28.87 -3.18 7.79
CA PRO A 190 -28.66 -2.16 8.80
C PRO A 190 -27.18 -1.85 8.97
N ALA A 191 -26.84 -0.56 9.07
CA ALA A 191 -25.49 -0.11 9.37
C ALA A 191 -24.94 -0.85 10.60
N LEU A 192 -23.69 -1.30 10.53
CA LEU A 192 -23.02 -1.82 11.73
C LEU A 192 -22.90 -0.68 12.76
N PRO A 193 -23.08 -0.95 14.05
CA PRO A 193 -22.90 0.07 15.08
C PRO A 193 -21.48 0.64 15.02
N PRO A 194 -21.28 1.95 15.26
CA PRO A 194 -19.99 2.58 15.12
C PRO A 194 -19.00 1.96 16.11
N ARG A 195 -17.83 1.55 15.62
CA ARG A 195 -16.83 0.83 16.44
C ARG A 195 -15.68 1.73 16.91
N ASN A 196 -15.46 2.85 16.22
CA ASN A 196 -14.35 3.77 16.45
C ASN A 196 -14.82 5.24 16.50
N ALA A 197 -13.98 6.14 17.00
CA ALA A 197 -14.31 7.56 17.18
C ALA A 197 -14.61 8.28 15.87
N GLY A 198 -13.84 8.04 14.80
CA GLY A 198 -14.06 8.69 13.50
C GLY A 198 -15.42 8.35 12.86
N GLU A 199 -15.99 7.18 13.17
CA GLU A 199 -17.32 6.78 12.69
C GLU A 199 -18.46 7.50 13.41
N GLN A 200 -18.20 8.06 14.59
CA GLN A 200 -19.19 8.84 15.33
C GLN A 200 -19.36 10.25 14.75
N VAL A 201 -18.39 10.70 13.95
CA VAL A 201 -18.36 12.03 13.33
C VAL A 201 -19.18 12.04 12.03
N VAL A 202 -19.55 10.88 11.49
CA VAL A 202 -20.34 10.80 10.26
C VAL A 202 -21.78 11.26 10.53
N PRO A 203 -22.26 12.35 9.90
CA PRO A 203 -23.61 12.87 10.12
C PRO A 203 -24.68 11.85 9.71
N ARG A 204 -25.69 11.64 10.58
CA ARG A 204 -26.84 10.77 10.31
C ARG A 204 -28.14 11.55 10.25
N VAL A 205 -28.89 11.38 9.16
CA VAL A 205 -30.20 12.02 8.99
C VAL A 205 -31.26 11.30 9.82
N THR A 206 -32.02 12.05 10.62
CA THR A 206 -33.05 11.54 11.53
C THR A 206 -34.49 11.90 11.12
N SER A 207 -34.65 12.73 10.08
CA SER A 207 -35.93 13.33 9.67
C SER A 207 -36.32 13.00 8.22
N GLY A 208 -37.62 13.01 7.92
CA GLY A 208 -38.13 12.62 6.59
C GLY A 208 -37.87 13.66 5.49
N SER A 209 -37.61 13.18 4.27
CA SER A 209 -37.23 13.99 3.10
C SER A 209 -38.40 14.35 2.17
N ALA A 210 -38.32 15.52 1.55
CA ALA A 210 -39.26 15.95 0.51
C ALA A 210 -39.07 15.13 -0.79
N PRO A 211 -40.12 14.97 -1.61
CA PRO A 211 -40.00 14.32 -2.92
C PRO A 211 -39.10 15.11 -3.87
N ASP A 212 -38.75 14.51 -5.02
CA ASP A 212 -38.09 15.21 -6.12
C ASP A 212 -39.12 16.10 -6.86
N PRO A 213 -38.95 17.44 -6.87
CA PRO A 213 -39.85 18.36 -7.57
C PRO A 213 -39.83 18.18 -9.10
N GLU A 214 -38.76 17.60 -9.67
CA GLU A 214 -38.57 17.39 -11.11
C GLU A 214 -38.62 15.90 -11.48
N ALA A 215 -39.43 15.12 -10.77
CA ALA A 215 -39.52 13.67 -10.97
C ALA A 215 -39.98 13.30 -12.39
N GLU A 216 -39.21 12.43 -13.05
CA GLU A 216 -39.53 11.90 -14.38
C GLU A 216 -40.15 10.49 -14.29
N PRO A 217 -41.07 10.11 -15.19
CA PRO A 217 -41.62 8.76 -15.24
C PRO A 217 -40.55 7.75 -15.70
N GLN A 218 -40.26 6.77 -14.85
CA GLN A 218 -39.27 5.72 -15.11
C GLN A 218 -39.95 4.43 -15.61
N SER A 219 -39.38 3.76 -16.60
CA SER A 219 -39.83 2.44 -17.07
C SER A 219 -39.09 1.31 -16.36
N ASP A 220 -39.75 0.17 -16.15
CA ASP A 220 -39.19 -0.97 -15.42
C ASP A 220 -37.87 -1.50 -16.03
N ASN A 221 -37.77 -1.53 -17.36
CA ASN A 221 -36.55 -1.96 -18.04
C ASN A 221 -35.38 -0.99 -17.83
N ALA A 222 -35.63 0.33 -17.92
CA ALA A 222 -34.59 1.33 -17.67
C ALA A 222 -34.08 1.25 -16.22
N LEU A 223 -34.98 1.06 -15.25
CA LEU A 223 -34.62 0.88 -13.85
C LEU A 223 -33.71 -0.32 -13.60
N SER A 224 -33.92 -1.43 -14.33
CA SER A 224 -33.06 -2.61 -14.20
C SER A 224 -31.64 -2.37 -14.69
N GLN A 225 -31.48 -1.69 -15.83
CA GLN A 225 -30.17 -1.34 -16.39
C GLN A 225 -29.43 -0.33 -15.49
N GLU A 226 -30.15 0.69 -14.99
CA GLU A 226 -29.60 1.70 -14.08
C GLU A 226 -29.11 1.08 -12.77
N ARG A 227 -29.78 0.04 -12.25
CA ARG A 227 -29.30 -0.69 -11.06
C ARG A 227 -27.98 -1.40 -11.31
N ILE A 228 -27.79 -2.01 -12.47
CA ILE A 228 -26.54 -2.69 -12.81
C ILE A 228 -25.41 -1.66 -12.98
N LEU A 229 -25.68 -0.54 -13.64
CA LEU A 229 -24.72 0.58 -13.75
C LEU A 229 -24.34 1.13 -12.38
N THR A 230 -25.34 1.39 -11.52
CA THR A 230 -25.11 1.87 -10.15
C THR A 230 -24.30 0.87 -9.35
N GLN A 231 -24.63 -0.41 -9.41
CA GLN A 231 -23.86 -1.47 -8.75
C GLN A 231 -22.40 -1.43 -9.21
N ARG A 232 -22.16 -1.36 -10.52
CA ARG A 232 -20.80 -1.33 -11.08
C ARG A 232 -20.02 -0.07 -10.69
N LEU A 233 -20.65 1.11 -10.65
CA LEU A 233 -20.04 2.35 -10.16
C LEU A 233 -19.63 2.24 -8.68
N VAL A 234 -20.48 1.65 -7.85
CA VAL A 234 -20.17 1.47 -6.42
C VAL A 234 -19.04 0.45 -6.22
N GLN A 235 -18.99 -0.61 -7.04
CA GLN A 235 -17.87 -1.55 -7.07
C GLN A 235 -16.56 -0.85 -7.44
N PHE A 236 -16.57 -0.03 -8.49
CA PHE A 236 -15.42 0.80 -8.90
C PHE A 236 -14.98 1.71 -7.74
N GLY A 237 -15.92 2.47 -7.16
CA GLY A 237 -15.64 3.39 -6.06
C GLY A 237 -15.02 2.70 -4.84
N LEU A 238 -15.50 1.50 -4.48
CA LEU A 238 -14.93 0.75 -3.35
C LEU A 238 -13.48 0.32 -3.60
N ILE A 239 -13.17 -0.11 -4.82
CA ILE A 239 -11.81 -0.51 -5.22
C ILE A 239 -10.86 0.69 -5.18
N GLU A 240 -11.29 1.86 -5.67
CA GLU A 240 -10.51 3.10 -5.60
C GLU A 240 -10.30 3.57 -4.15
N VAL A 241 -11.35 3.56 -3.31
CA VAL A 241 -11.25 3.90 -1.89
C VAL A 241 -10.26 2.97 -1.16
N LEU A 242 -10.32 1.67 -1.41
CA LEU A 242 -9.40 0.69 -0.83
C LEU A 242 -7.94 0.99 -1.20
N LYS A 243 -7.68 1.30 -2.47
CA LYS A 243 -6.35 1.62 -2.97
C LYS A 243 -5.80 2.88 -2.28
N ALA A 244 -6.56 3.97 -2.30
CA ALA A 244 -6.16 5.23 -1.67
C ALA A 244 -6.00 5.09 -0.14
N TYR A 245 -6.89 4.34 0.52
CA TYR A 245 -6.79 4.05 1.95
C TYR A 245 -5.48 3.32 2.32
N LEU A 246 -5.09 2.29 1.56
CA LEU A 246 -3.85 1.57 1.88
C LEU A 246 -2.60 2.37 1.57
N LEU A 247 -2.65 3.24 0.56
CA LEU A 247 -1.56 4.17 0.27
C LEU A 247 -1.38 5.19 1.40
N SER A 248 -2.45 5.62 2.07
CA SER A 248 -2.33 6.52 3.23
C SER A 248 -1.77 5.84 4.48
N CYS A 249 -1.86 4.51 4.56
CA CYS A 249 -1.36 3.75 5.70
C CYS A 249 0.17 3.52 5.67
N THR A 250 0.93 4.08 4.72
CA THR A 250 2.37 3.79 4.55
C THR A 250 3.29 4.60 5.45
N ASP A 251 2.85 5.75 5.97
CA ASP A 251 3.73 6.69 6.67
C ASP A 251 3.98 6.28 8.13
N GLU A 252 3.00 5.64 8.75
CA GLU A 252 3.08 5.16 10.14
C GLU A 252 3.61 3.73 10.21
N GLN A 253 4.51 3.47 11.17
CA GLN A 253 5.07 2.12 11.39
C GLN A 253 4.13 1.23 12.22
N PRO A 254 3.93 -0.06 11.87
CA PRO A 254 4.40 -0.69 10.64
C PRO A 254 3.58 -0.23 9.41
N PRO A 255 4.19 -0.11 8.22
CA PRO A 255 3.53 0.44 7.05
C PRO A 255 2.45 -0.50 6.51
N GLY A 256 1.31 0.05 6.10
CA GLY A 256 0.21 -0.71 5.51
C GLY A 256 -0.38 -1.76 6.48
N MET A 257 -0.69 -2.94 5.93
CA MET A 257 -1.34 -4.05 6.67
C MET A 257 -0.38 -5.16 7.10
N GLN A 258 0.80 -5.25 6.49
CA GLN A 258 1.80 -6.29 6.74
C GLN A 258 1.23 -7.71 6.69
N TRP A 259 0.33 -7.98 5.73
CA TRP A 259 -0.34 -9.27 5.62
C TRP A 259 0.65 -10.41 5.42
N ALA A 260 1.70 -10.22 4.62
CA ALA A 260 2.66 -11.28 4.31
C ALA A 260 3.33 -11.80 5.59
N LEU A 261 3.82 -10.89 6.43
CA LEU A 261 4.42 -11.26 7.70
C LEU A 261 3.41 -11.79 8.70
N ARG A 262 2.24 -11.15 8.87
CA ARG A 262 1.22 -11.64 9.82
C ARG A 262 0.78 -13.06 9.46
N VAL A 263 0.58 -13.35 8.17
CA VAL A 263 0.25 -14.71 7.69
C VAL A 263 1.41 -15.66 7.96
N GLN A 264 2.66 -15.24 7.73
CA GLN A 264 3.83 -16.05 8.05
C GLN A 264 3.92 -16.39 9.55
N GLU A 265 3.75 -15.40 10.43
CA GLU A 265 3.74 -15.60 11.88
C GLU A 265 2.63 -16.59 12.31
N ARG A 266 1.50 -16.59 11.60
CA ARG A 266 0.39 -17.51 11.87
C ARG A 266 0.70 -18.93 11.44
N LEU A 267 1.43 -19.11 10.34
CA LEU A 267 1.79 -20.40 9.76
C LEU A 267 3.01 -21.03 10.44
N ASP A 268 3.96 -20.22 10.92
CA ASP A 268 5.11 -20.65 11.73
C ASP A 268 5.25 -19.81 13.02
N PRO A 269 4.44 -20.10 14.07
CA PRO A 269 4.48 -19.35 15.33
C PRO A 269 5.80 -19.48 16.10
N GLY A 270 6.60 -20.52 15.84
CA GLY A 270 7.84 -20.79 16.58
C GLY A 270 9.02 -19.91 16.16
N ALA A 271 8.94 -19.28 14.99
CA ALA A 271 10.02 -18.49 14.40
C ALA A 271 10.05 -17.01 14.86
N VAL A 272 9.10 -16.58 15.69
CA VAL A 272 8.92 -15.16 16.05
C VAL A 272 9.47 -14.87 17.44
N THR A 273 10.42 -13.93 17.53
CA THR A 273 10.92 -13.44 18.82
C THR A 273 9.84 -12.65 19.56
N PRO A 274 9.64 -12.87 20.88
CA PRO A 274 8.71 -12.08 21.68
C PRO A 274 8.94 -10.57 21.54
N GLY A 275 7.86 -9.80 21.39
CA GLY A 275 7.91 -8.35 21.18
C GLY A 275 8.10 -7.88 19.73
N LEU A 276 8.34 -8.80 18.79
CA LEU A 276 8.37 -8.51 17.35
C LEU A 276 7.15 -9.05 16.60
N SER A 277 6.16 -9.65 17.29
CA SER A 277 4.97 -10.18 16.63
C SER A 277 4.08 -9.05 16.10
N LEU A 278 3.86 -9.04 14.79
CA LEU A 278 2.92 -8.14 14.15
C LEU A 278 1.48 -8.53 14.43
N ILE A 279 1.17 -9.81 14.65
CA ILE A 279 -0.17 -10.22 15.09
C ILE A 279 -0.48 -9.61 16.47
N GLU A 280 0.44 -9.71 17.43
CA GLU A 280 0.26 -9.12 18.76
C GLU A 280 0.17 -7.59 18.68
N HIS A 281 1.02 -6.97 17.86
CA HIS A 281 1.01 -5.52 17.65
C HIS A 281 -0.34 -5.02 17.13
N PHE A 282 -0.89 -5.64 16.09
CA PHE A 282 -2.21 -5.30 15.54
C PHE A 282 -3.35 -5.53 16.55
N ASN A 283 -3.18 -6.47 17.48
CA ASN A 283 -4.15 -6.72 18.55
C ASN A 283 -4.02 -5.76 19.75
N GLN A 284 -2.94 -4.97 19.84
CA GLN A 284 -2.67 -4.08 20.97
C GLN A 284 -2.86 -2.61 20.57
N ALA A 285 -2.21 -2.18 19.49
CA ALA A 285 -2.20 -0.80 19.04
C ALA A 285 -3.55 -0.33 18.47
N GLU A 286 -4.02 0.83 18.90
CA GLU A 286 -5.35 1.36 18.53
C GLU A 286 -5.47 1.66 17.03
N TYR A 287 -4.49 2.36 16.44
CA TYR A 287 -4.47 2.63 15.00
C TYR A 287 -4.44 1.34 14.15
N ALA A 288 -3.78 0.28 14.62
CA ALA A 288 -3.70 -0.98 13.90
C ALA A 288 -5.02 -1.77 13.97
N LYS A 289 -5.72 -1.72 15.11
CA LYS A 289 -7.09 -2.24 15.24
C LYS A 289 -8.06 -1.48 14.33
N GLU A 290 -7.88 -0.17 14.22
CA GLU A 290 -8.66 0.67 13.32
C GLU A 290 -8.45 0.26 11.86
N ARG A 291 -7.20 0.02 11.44
CA ARG A 291 -6.91 -0.52 10.11
C ARG A 291 -7.57 -1.87 9.85
N ASP A 292 -7.51 -2.80 10.81
CA ASP A 292 -8.19 -4.10 10.70
C ASP A 292 -9.73 -3.93 10.65
N SER A 293 -10.30 -3.00 11.40
CA SER A 293 -11.73 -2.67 11.38
C SER A 293 -12.18 -2.11 10.02
N THR A 294 -11.47 -1.12 9.51
CA THR A 294 -11.74 -0.50 8.20
C THR A 294 -11.60 -1.51 7.08
N MET A 295 -10.55 -2.33 7.08
CA MET A 295 -10.38 -3.41 6.11
C MET A 295 -11.51 -4.43 6.18
N GLY A 296 -11.93 -4.81 7.40
CA GLY A 296 -13.09 -5.69 7.61
C GLY A 296 -14.39 -5.11 7.03
N LYS A 297 -14.60 -3.80 7.15
CA LYS A 297 -15.73 -3.09 6.53
C LYS A 297 -15.66 -3.09 5.01
N ILE A 298 -14.49 -2.80 4.42
CA ILE A 298 -14.30 -2.84 2.96
C ILE A 298 -14.58 -4.25 2.42
N ILE A 299 -14.07 -5.30 3.09
CA ILE A 299 -14.34 -6.69 2.71
C ILE A 299 -15.85 -6.99 2.79
N ALA A 300 -16.54 -6.55 3.86
CA ALA A 300 -17.98 -6.75 4.00
C ALA A 300 -18.77 -6.02 2.89
N LEU A 301 -18.47 -4.74 2.65
CA LEU A 301 -19.12 -3.95 1.60
C LEU A 301 -18.87 -4.51 0.21
N SER A 302 -17.66 -4.99 -0.08
CA SER A 302 -17.35 -5.61 -1.38
C SER A 302 -18.24 -6.82 -1.67
N ARG A 303 -18.59 -7.59 -0.63
CA ARG A 303 -19.54 -8.71 -0.75
C ARG A 303 -20.97 -8.20 -0.94
N ASP A 304 -21.38 -7.20 -0.18
CA ASP A 304 -22.71 -6.59 -0.32
C ASP A 304 -22.90 -5.95 -1.71
N PHE A 305 -21.84 -5.46 -2.34
CA PHE A 305 -21.88 -4.93 -3.71
C PHE A 305 -21.77 -6.01 -4.79
N GLY A 306 -21.63 -7.29 -4.43
CA GLY A 306 -21.53 -8.41 -5.36
C GLY A 306 -20.18 -8.51 -6.08
N LEU A 307 -19.08 -8.03 -5.48
CA LEU A 307 -17.73 -8.30 -5.99
C LEU A 307 -17.30 -9.70 -5.61
N ASP A 308 -17.46 -10.63 -6.55
CA ASP A 308 -17.04 -12.03 -6.36
C ASP A 308 -15.53 -12.18 -6.44
N THR A 309 -14.97 -13.06 -5.60
CA THR A 309 -13.53 -13.36 -5.60
C THR A 309 -13.07 -13.92 -6.95
N LYS A 310 -13.96 -14.59 -7.71
CA LYS A 310 -13.68 -15.05 -9.08
C LYS A 310 -13.45 -13.89 -10.05
N THR A 311 -14.25 -12.83 -9.94
CA THR A 311 -14.10 -11.62 -10.76
C THR A 311 -12.78 -10.93 -10.43
N LEU A 312 -12.42 -10.82 -9.15
CA LEU A 312 -11.13 -10.28 -8.73
C LEU A 312 -9.97 -11.08 -9.32
N LEU A 313 -10.04 -12.42 -9.22
CA LEU A 313 -9.03 -13.32 -9.78
C LEU A 313 -8.90 -13.17 -11.30
N GLN A 314 -10.01 -13.06 -12.03
CA GLN A 314 -10.00 -12.84 -13.48
C GLN A 314 -9.30 -11.53 -13.84
N VAL A 315 -9.61 -10.43 -13.14
CA VAL A 315 -8.97 -9.13 -13.39
C VAL A 315 -7.46 -9.21 -13.16
N VAL A 316 -6.98 -9.83 -12.08
CA VAL A 316 -5.53 -9.88 -11.79
C VAL A 316 -4.76 -10.84 -12.71
N LEU A 317 -5.43 -11.83 -13.29
CA LEU A 317 -4.84 -12.74 -14.26
C LEU A 317 -4.74 -12.14 -15.67
N ASN A 318 -5.53 -11.10 -15.98
CA ASN A 318 -5.47 -10.45 -17.28
C ASN A 318 -4.13 -9.70 -17.47
N PRO A 319 -3.45 -9.89 -18.62
CA PRO A 319 -2.25 -9.12 -18.99
C PRO A 319 -2.48 -7.62 -18.95
N VAL A 320 -1.43 -6.84 -18.65
CA VAL A 320 -1.48 -5.35 -18.59
C VAL A 320 -2.11 -4.75 -19.85
N GLU A 321 -1.80 -5.31 -21.02
CA GLU A 321 -2.24 -4.84 -22.34
C GLU A 321 -3.75 -5.03 -22.58
N ASP A 322 -4.37 -5.97 -21.86
CA ASP A 322 -5.79 -6.30 -21.97
C ASP A 322 -6.66 -5.52 -20.96
N HIS A 323 -6.07 -4.64 -20.15
CA HIS A 323 -6.83 -3.76 -19.24
C HIS A 323 -7.35 -2.54 -19.98
N ASP A 324 -8.63 -2.25 -19.77
CA ASP A 324 -9.26 -1.04 -20.27
C ASP A 324 -8.63 0.22 -19.67
N ALA A 325 -8.73 1.33 -20.39
CA ALA A 325 -8.30 2.64 -19.90
C ALA A 325 -9.08 3.03 -18.63
N PRO A 326 -8.50 3.85 -17.73
CA PRO A 326 -9.22 4.37 -16.57
C PRO A 326 -10.57 5.00 -16.96
N LEU A 327 -11.56 4.91 -16.07
CA LEU A 327 -12.89 5.45 -16.31
C LEU A 327 -12.79 6.96 -16.64
N ASP A 328 -13.27 7.32 -17.82
CA ASP A 328 -13.43 8.71 -18.23
C ASP A 328 -14.75 9.25 -17.68
N PHE A 329 -14.70 10.07 -16.64
CA PHE A 329 -15.88 10.68 -16.03
C PHE A 329 -16.53 11.76 -16.90
N GLU A 330 -15.81 12.33 -17.87
CA GLU A 330 -16.37 13.25 -18.86
C GLU A 330 -17.22 12.50 -19.90
N ALA A 331 -16.77 11.30 -20.29
CA ALA A 331 -17.50 10.39 -21.16
C ALA A 331 -18.41 9.45 -20.34
N MET A 332 -19.61 9.93 -19.99
CA MET A 332 -20.57 9.17 -19.17
C MET A 332 -20.75 7.70 -19.65
N PRO A 333 -20.57 6.71 -18.75
CA PRO A 333 -20.67 5.30 -19.11
C PRO A 333 -22.10 4.96 -19.55
N LYS A 334 -22.21 4.17 -20.63
CA LYS A 334 -23.52 3.78 -21.20
C LYS A 334 -23.84 2.32 -20.89
N SER A 335 -22.81 1.53 -20.62
CA SER A 335 -22.88 0.11 -20.30
C SER A 335 -21.99 -0.19 -19.08
N PRO A 336 -22.31 -1.23 -18.30
CA PRO A 336 -21.47 -1.66 -17.17
C PRO A 336 -20.05 -2.04 -17.57
N GLU A 337 -19.86 -2.51 -18.81
CA GLU A 337 -18.56 -2.85 -19.39
C GLU A 337 -17.67 -1.61 -19.58
N ASP A 338 -18.26 -0.42 -19.76
CA ASP A 338 -17.52 0.85 -19.83
C ASP A 338 -16.90 1.27 -18.49
N ILE A 339 -17.19 0.55 -17.40
CA ILE A 339 -16.70 0.83 -16.04
C ILE A 339 -15.70 -0.26 -15.65
N PRO A 340 -14.40 -0.04 -15.89
CA PRO A 340 -13.37 -1.02 -15.59
C PRO A 340 -13.09 -1.08 -14.08
N LEU A 341 -12.72 -2.26 -13.57
CA LEU A 341 -12.22 -2.36 -12.20
C LEU A 341 -10.70 -2.19 -12.20
N GLU A 342 -10.20 -1.30 -11.36
CA GLU A 342 -8.78 -1.06 -11.26
C GLU A 342 -8.05 -2.29 -10.70
N ARG A 343 -7.02 -2.75 -11.44
CA ARG A 343 -6.34 -4.02 -11.19
C ARG A 343 -5.55 -4.08 -9.88
N HIS A 344 -4.92 -3.00 -9.45
CA HIS A 344 -4.14 -2.98 -8.20
C HIS A 344 -5.06 -3.08 -6.98
N GLY A 345 -6.17 -2.35 -6.95
CA GLY A 345 -7.18 -2.48 -5.91
C GLY A 345 -7.88 -3.85 -5.93
N CYS A 346 -8.06 -4.47 -7.10
CA CYS A 346 -8.54 -5.86 -7.19
C CYS A 346 -7.56 -6.86 -6.56
N LEU A 347 -6.25 -6.71 -6.83
CA LEU A 347 -5.20 -7.53 -6.22
C LEU A 347 -5.16 -7.36 -4.71
N ILE A 348 -5.22 -6.12 -4.24
CA ILE A 348 -5.25 -5.79 -2.81
C ILE A 348 -6.47 -6.44 -2.15
N LEU A 349 -7.68 -6.30 -2.72
CA LEU A 349 -8.90 -6.88 -2.15
C LEU A 349 -8.85 -8.42 -2.13
N LEU A 350 -8.34 -9.03 -3.21
CA LEU A 350 -8.15 -10.48 -3.28
C LEU A 350 -7.19 -10.95 -2.17
N SER A 351 -6.06 -10.26 -2.02
CA SER A 351 -5.06 -10.52 -0.98
C SER A 351 -5.64 -10.36 0.42
N ALA A 352 -6.40 -9.30 0.66
CA ALA A 352 -7.06 -9.03 1.92
C ALA A 352 -8.01 -10.16 2.31
N ARG A 353 -8.82 -10.68 1.37
CA ARG A 353 -9.72 -11.82 1.60
C ARG A 353 -8.94 -13.09 1.96
N CYS A 354 -7.89 -13.40 1.21
CA CYS A 354 -7.03 -14.57 1.46
C CYS A 354 -6.31 -14.48 2.81
N ALA A 355 -5.68 -13.34 3.11
CA ALA A 355 -4.96 -13.11 4.35
C ALA A 355 -5.90 -13.12 5.57
N THR A 356 -7.07 -12.47 5.47
CA THR A 356 -8.08 -12.48 6.55
C THR A 356 -8.56 -13.91 6.84
N ALA A 357 -8.80 -14.71 5.79
CA ALA A 357 -9.18 -16.11 5.95
C ALA A 357 -8.07 -16.95 6.62
N ALA A 358 -6.80 -16.70 6.30
CA ALA A 358 -5.66 -17.38 6.92
C ALA A 358 -5.45 -16.95 8.40
N LEU A 359 -5.62 -15.67 8.71
CA LEU A 359 -5.40 -15.11 10.04
C LEU A 359 -6.51 -15.46 11.03
N PHE A 360 -7.76 -15.27 10.63
CA PHE A 360 -8.91 -15.33 11.53
C PHE A 360 -9.82 -16.55 11.29
N GLY A 361 -9.57 -17.30 10.21
CA GLY A 361 -10.48 -18.33 9.72
C GLY A 361 -11.63 -17.71 8.90
N SER A 362 -12.13 -18.47 7.92
CA SER A 362 -13.28 -18.06 7.11
C SER A 362 -14.33 -19.16 7.08
N THR A 363 -15.60 -18.76 7.06
CA THR A 363 -16.75 -19.65 6.84
C THR A 363 -17.13 -19.78 5.37
N GLU A 364 -16.45 -19.07 4.46
CA GLU A 364 -16.76 -19.03 3.02
C GLU A 364 -16.05 -20.15 2.22
N PRO A 365 -16.61 -20.55 1.06
CA PRO A 365 -15.91 -21.44 0.14
C PRO A 365 -14.62 -20.78 -0.35
N LYS A 366 -13.49 -21.39 0.03
CA LYS A 366 -12.15 -20.95 -0.35
C LYS A 366 -11.99 -21.05 -1.85
N ILE A 367 -11.56 -19.96 -2.51
CA ILE A 367 -11.02 -20.07 -3.86
C ILE A 367 -9.57 -20.47 -3.69
N ASP A 368 -9.28 -21.67 -4.16
CA ASP A 368 -7.96 -22.24 -4.16
C ASP A 368 -7.20 -21.72 -5.39
N ILE A 369 -6.27 -20.80 -5.14
CA ILE A 369 -5.40 -20.23 -6.19
C ILE A 369 -4.12 -21.08 -6.20
N PRO A 370 -3.85 -21.86 -7.26
CA PRO A 370 -2.63 -22.67 -7.36
C PRO A 370 -1.39 -21.77 -7.51
N MET A 371 -0.24 -22.24 -7.03
CA MET A 371 1.03 -21.53 -7.23
C MET A 371 1.36 -21.41 -8.73
N TYR A 372 1.07 -22.47 -9.48
CA TYR A 372 1.24 -22.52 -10.93
C TYR A 372 -0.07 -22.91 -11.65
N PRO A 373 -0.44 -22.20 -12.73
CA PRO A 373 0.24 -21.03 -13.29
C PRO A 373 -0.17 -19.70 -12.62
N ASP A 374 -1.24 -19.69 -11.81
CA ASP A 374 -1.94 -18.46 -11.42
C ASP A 374 -1.09 -17.44 -10.66
N ILE A 375 -0.45 -17.82 -9.53
CA ILE A 375 0.42 -16.89 -8.80
C ILE A 375 1.59 -16.42 -9.66
N SER A 376 2.19 -17.32 -10.45
CA SER A 376 3.26 -16.96 -11.39
C SER A 376 2.82 -15.89 -12.40
N ILE A 377 1.62 -16.05 -12.99
CA ILE A 377 1.04 -15.08 -13.92
C ILE A 377 0.75 -13.76 -13.21
N ILE A 378 0.19 -13.79 -12.00
CA ILE A 378 -0.09 -12.58 -11.22
C ILE A 378 1.22 -11.80 -10.97
N PHE A 379 2.30 -12.46 -10.54
CA PHE A 379 3.59 -11.77 -10.35
C PHE A 379 4.11 -11.15 -11.66
N ALA A 380 4.05 -11.88 -12.77
CA ALA A 380 4.45 -11.37 -14.08
C ALA A 380 3.61 -10.15 -14.53
N ASN A 381 2.30 -10.19 -14.31
CA ASN A 381 1.39 -9.11 -14.67
C ASN A 381 1.65 -7.82 -13.87
N PHE A 382 2.10 -7.91 -12.62
CA PHE A 382 2.25 -6.75 -11.73
C PHE A 382 3.68 -6.21 -11.61
N LEU A 383 4.70 -7.05 -11.83
CA LEU A 383 6.10 -6.64 -11.74
C LEU A 383 6.78 -6.58 -13.12
N GLY A 384 6.15 -7.16 -14.13
CA GLY A 384 6.74 -7.36 -15.46
C GLY A 384 7.77 -8.49 -15.47
N ASN A 385 8.33 -8.76 -16.66
CA ASN A 385 9.47 -9.65 -16.77
C ASN A 385 10.73 -8.89 -16.33
N ASN A 386 11.38 -9.37 -15.26
CA ASN A 386 12.57 -8.77 -14.62
C ASN A 386 13.75 -8.48 -15.57
N GLU A 387 13.70 -8.94 -16.83
CA GLU A 387 14.74 -8.75 -17.83
C GLU A 387 14.97 -7.28 -18.22
N LYS A 388 13.94 -6.42 -18.16
CA LYS A 388 14.07 -4.99 -18.52
C LYS A 388 14.43 -4.08 -17.33
N ALA A 389 14.10 -4.48 -16.11
CA ALA A 389 14.41 -3.71 -14.89
C ALA A 389 15.90 -3.78 -14.50
N ALA A 390 16.63 -4.78 -15.01
CA ALA A 390 18.07 -4.95 -14.79
C ALA A 390 18.96 -4.01 -15.61
N ALA A 391 18.42 -3.32 -16.63
CA ALA A 391 19.21 -2.51 -17.56
C ALA A 391 19.47 -1.06 -17.10
N GLU A 392 18.75 -0.59 -16.08
CA GLU A 392 18.92 0.76 -15.52
C GLU A 392 19.35 0.63 -14.05
N GLU A 393 20.57 1.06 -13.72
CA GLU A 393 21.17 0.97 -12.37
C GLU A 393 20.44 1.80 -11.30
N GLN A 394 19.34 2.47 -11.62
CA GLN A 394 18.31 2.83 -10.66
C GLN A 394 17.25 1.74 -10.64
N ILE A 395 17.19 0.99 -9.54
CA ILE A 395 16.11 0.06 -9.19
C ILE A 395 14.77 0.69 -9.61
N ALA A 396 14.26 0.29 -10.78
CA ALA A 396 12.95 0.72 -11.25
C ALA A 396 11.96 0.20 -10.22
N ILE A 397 11.36 1.16 -9.50
CA ILE A 397 10.59 0.99 -8.28
C ILE A 397 9.66 -0.24 -8.38
N PRO A 398 9.88 -1.30 -7.59
CA PRO A 398 8.81 -2.26 -7.32
C PRO A 398 7.69 -1.43 -6.68
N GLY A 399 6.46 -1.58 -7.17
CA GLY A 399 5.32 -0.71 -6.84
C GLY A 399 5.10 -0.44 -5.34
N PRO A 400 4.10 0.38 -5.00
CA PRO A 400 3.91 0.85 -3.62
C PRO A 400 3.86 -0.31 -2.61
N GLY A 401 4.40 -0.10 -1.41
CA GLY A 401 4.56 -1.14 -0.39
C GLY A 401 3.34 -2.05 -0.16
N PRO A 402 2.09 -1.52 -0.09
CA PRO A 402 0.88 -2.33 0.04
C PRO A 402 0.66 -3.33 -1.11
N LEU A 403 1.08 -3.01 -2.33
CA LEU A 403 1.00 -3.90 -3.48
C LEU A 403 1.95 -5.10 -3.34
N LEU A 404 3.19 -4.84 -2.90
CA LEU A 404 4.20 -5.87 -2.71
C LEU A 404 3.82 -6.80 -1.55
N ASP A 405 3.33 -6.24 -0.44
CA ASP A 405 2.80 -7.01 0.68
C ASP A 405 1.63 -7.90 0.25
N SER A 406 0.73 -7.37 -0.59
CA SER A 406 -0.40 -8.12 -1.17
C SER A 406 0.07 -9.32 -2.01
N LEU A 407 1.02 -9.11 -2.93
CA LEU A 407 1.61 -10.17 -3.75
C LEU A 407 2.25 -11.28 -2.91
N LEU A 408 3.08 -10.89 -1.94
CA LEU A 408 3.77 -11.84 -1.05
C LEU A 408 2.78 -12.59 -0.15
N ALA A 409 1.75 -11.93 0.37
CA ALA A 409 0.71 -12.55 1.18
C ALA A 409 -0.10 -13.59 0.37
N LEU A 410 -0.41 -13.29 -0.89
CA LEU A 410 -1.08 -14.23 -1.79
C LEU A 410 -0.20 -15.46 -2.08
N ALA A 411 1.07 -15.26 -2.43
CA ALA A 411 1.98 -16.37 -2.70
C ALA A 411 2.13 -17.28 -1.46
N LEU A 412 2.29 -16.69 -0.28
CA LEU A 412 2.41 -17.45 0.97
C LEU A 412 1.12 -18.23 1.28
N THR A 413 -0.04 -17.59 1.14
CA THR A 413 -1.33 -18.25 1.35
C THR A 413 -1.56 -19.37 0.33
N SER A 414 -1.16 -19.18 -0.93
CA SER A 414 -1.22 -20.23 -1.96
C SER A 414 -0.29 -21.40 -1.63
N SER A 415 0.95 -21.15 -1.20
CA SER A 415 1.94 -22.20 -0.92
C SER A 415 1.54 -23.15 0.21
N HIS A 416 0.87 -22.65 1.26
CA HIS A 416 0.55 -23.45 2.45
C HIS A 416 -0.86 -24.02 2.44
N CYS A 417 -1.71 -23.46 1.59
CA CYS A 417 -3.15 -23.59 1.73
C CYS A 417 -3.85 -23.85 0.38
N GLY A 418 -3.14 -23.68 -0.74
CA GLY A 418 -3.59 -24.01 -2.07
C GLY A 418 -3.28 -25.47 -2.43
N PRO A 419 -3.72 -25.91 -3.63
CA PRO A 419 -3.48 -27.25 -4.13
C PRO A 419 -2.01 -27.43 -4.51
N ASP A 420 -1.47 -28.63 -4.29
CA ASP A 420 -0.12 -28.98 -4.71
C ASP A 420 0.00 -28.84 -6.24
N SER A 421 0.68 -27.79 -6.69
CA SER A 421 0.94 -27.53 -8.11
C SER A 421 2.43 -27.44 -8.33
N ALA A 422 2.98 -28.35 -9.14
CA ALA A 422 4.36 -28.26 -9.61
C ALA A 422 4.45 -27.30 -10.82
N PRO A 423 5.59 -26.61 -11.01
CA PRO A 423 5.82 -25.78 -12.20
C PRO A 423 5.75 -26.64 -13.47
N GLN A 424 5.16 -26.10 -14.54
CA GLN A 424 5.08 -26.79 -15.83
C GLN A 424 6.42 -26.73 -16.57
N ALA A 425 7.07 -25.57 -16.54
CA ALA A 425 8.42 -25.37 -17.04
C ALA A 425 9.35 -24.90 -15.92
N GLU A 426 10.64 -25.21 -16.05
CA GLU A 426 11.66 -24.74 -15.12
C GLU A 426 11.76 -23.20 -15.08
N SER A 427 11.50 -22.55 -16.22
CA SER A 427 11.46 -21.09 -16.34
C SER A 427 10.42 -20.45 -15.42
N ASP A 428 9.26 -21.09 -15.24
CA ASP A 428 8.15 -20.54 -14.44
C ASP A 428 8.54 -20.50 -12.96
N PHE A 429 9.26 -21.53 -12.50
CA PHE A 429 9.84 -21.55 -11.16
C PHE A 429 10.85 -20.43 -10.95
N SER A 430 11.82 -20.33 -11.85
CA SER A 430 12.88 -19.32 -11.77
C SER A 430 12.30 -17.89 -11.81
N GLN A 431 11.38 -17.61 -12.72
CA GLN A 431 10.76 -16.30 -12.86
C GLN A 431 9.97 -15.90 -11.61
N LEU A 432 9.13 -16.80 -11.07
CA LEU A 432 8.36 -16.50 -9.87
C LEU A 432 9.28 -16.25 -8.66
N ILE A 433 10.27 -17.11 -8.42
CA ILE A 433 11.19 -16.93 -7.28
C ILE A 433 11.96 -15.62 -7.41
N LEU A 434 12.49 -15.30 -8.60
CA LEU A 434 13.19 -14.03 -8.83
C LEU A 434 12.27 -12.82 -8.62
N ALA A 435 11.02 -12.89 -9.09
CA ALA A 435 10.02 -11.85 -8.87
C ALA A 435 9.71 -11.64 -7.38
N MET A 436 9.58 -12.72 -6.60
CA MET A 436 9.42 -12.64 -5.15
C MET A 436 10.66 -12.06 -4.46
N VAL A 437 11.86 -12.42 -4.90
CA VAL A 437 13.10 -11.84 -4.37
C VAL A 437 13.17 -10.34 -4.69
N ALA A 438 12.73 -9.92 -5.88
CA ALA A 438 12.64 -8.50 -6.22
C ALA A 438 11.66 -7.75 -5.30
N CYS A 439 10.50 -8.34 -4.96
CA CYS A 439 9.56 -7.76 -4.01
C CYS A 439 10.19 -7.52 -2.63
N VAL A 440 10.86 -8.53 -2.05
CA VAL A 440 11.44 -8.40 -0.70
C VAL A 440 12.63 -7.44 -0.67
N ARG A 441 13.31 -7.25 -1.80
CA ARG A 441 14.44 -6.33 -1.97
C ARG A 441 14.02 -4.91 -2.33
N ALA A 442 12.75 -4.67 -2.60
CA ALA A 442 12.20 -3.35 -2.86
C ALA A 442 12.45 -2.38 -1.69
N PRO A 443 12.73 -1.09 -1.93
CA PRO A 443 12.95 -0.10 -0.86
C PRO A 443 11.91 -0.13 0.29
N PRO A 444 10.59 -0.21 0.05
CA PRO A 444 9.61 -0.25 1.15
C PRO A 444 9.65 -1.56 1.97
N MET A 445 10.17 -2.65 1.41
CA MET A 445 10.21 -3.98 2.07
C MET A 445 11.58 -4.30 2.66
N ARG A 446 12.66 -3.73 2.10
CA ARG A 446 14.06 -4.03 2.45
C ARG A 446 14.40 -3.93 3.94
N PRO A 447 13.86 -2.97 4.73
CA PRO A 447 14.13 -2.91 6.17
C PRO A 447 13.59 -4.12 6.96
N ILE A 448 12.68 -4.89 6.36
CA ILE A 448 11.92 -5.94 7.01
C ILE A 448 12.60 -7.30 6.78
N SER A 449 13.74 -7.54 7.43
CA SER A 449 14.58 -8.73 7.18
C SER A 449 13.87 -10.09 7.26
N ARG A 450 12.81 -10.21 8.07
CA ARG A 450 12.03 -11.46 8.19
C ARG A 450 11.34 -11.86 6.89
N ILE A 451 10.99 -10.90 6.04
CA ILE A 451 10.24 -11.15 4.81
C ILE A 451 11.04 -11.96 3.79
N GLU A 452 12.37 -11.98 3.90
CA GLU A 452 13.27 -12.80 3.07
C GLU A 452 13.06 -14.32 3.23
N LYS A 453 12.45 -14.74 4.34
CA LYS A 453 12.11 -16.14 4.55
C LYS A 453 11.05 -16.64 3.58
N ILE A 454 10.14 -15.77 3.12
CA ILE A 454 9.02 -16.15 2.24
C ILE A 454 9.50 -16.77 0.91
N PRO A 455 10.32 -16.09 0.08
CA PRO A 455 10.85 -16.72 -1.14
C PRO A 455 11.72 -17.94 -0.84
N SER A 456 12.40 -17.98 0.31
CA SER A 456 13.25 -19.10 0.71
C SER A 456 12.46 -20.37 1.08
N GLU A 457 11.27 -20.22 1.66
CA GLU A 457 10.37 -21.34 1.96
C GLU A 457 9.81 -21.94 0.67
N ILE A 458 9.35 -21.11 -0.26
CA ILE A 458 8.79 -21.55 -1.55
C ILE A 458 9.89 -22.15 -2.45
N PHE A 459 11.10 -21.58 -2.45
CA PHE A 459 12.26 -22.16 -3.12
C PHE A 459 12.53 -23.59 -2.65
N ARG A 460 12.54 -23.83 -1.33
CA ARG A 460 12.79 -25.16 -0.73
C ARG A 460 11.63 -26.13 -0.93
N ALA A 461 10.40 -25.64 -1.03
CA ALA A 461 9.23 -26.48 -1.28
C ALA A 461 9.25 -27.14 -2.67
N ASN A 462 9.99 -26.60 -3.64
CA ASN A 462 10.18 -27.24 -4.93
C ASN A 462 10.97 -28.54 -4.78
N SER A 463 10.38 -29.69 -5.13
CA SER A 463 11.01 -31.00 -5.00
C SER A 463 12.18 -31.23 -5.97
N ASN A 464 12.27 -30.48 -7.08
CA ASN A 464 13.32 -30.67 -8.08
C ASN A 464 14.63 -29.94 -7.70
N ALA A 465 15.59 -30.69 -7.17
CA ALA A 465 16.92 -30.17 -6.79
C ALA A 465 17.72 -29.60 -7.97
N GLN A 466 17.51 -30.12 -9.19
CA GLN A 466 18.21 -29.61 -10.38
C GLN A 466 17.72 -28.21 -10.75
N SER A 467 16.41 -27.96 -10.69
CA SER A 467 15.85 -26.62 -10.94
C SER A 467 16.32 -25.60 -9.91
N ARG A 468 16.40 -26.00 -8.64
CA ARG A 468 16.97 -25.18 -7.56
C ARG A 468 18.45 -24.84 -7.82
N TYR A 469 19.23 -25.82 -8.26
CA TYR A 469 20.65 -25.65 -8.61
C TYR A 469 20.82 -24.69 -9.80
N ASN A 470 20.07 -24.92 -10.88
CA ASN A 470 20.15 -24.11 -12.10
C ASN A 470 19.80 -22.65 -11.83
N LEU A 471 18.79 -22.38 -10.99
CA LEU A 471 18.43 -21.02 -10.58
C LEU A 471 19.57 -20.33 -9.80
N ILE A 472 20.19 -21.01 -8.83
CA ILE A 472 21.33 -20.44 -8.09
C ILE A 472 22.49 -20.15 -9.04
N LEU A 473 22.79 -21.07 -9.97
CA LEU A 473 23.84 -20.87 -10.97
C LEU A 473 23.53 -19.68 -11.90
N GLN A 474 22.27 -19.54 -12.34
CA GLN A 474 21.83 -18.39 -13.14
C GLN A 474 22.05 -17.07 -12.40
N ILE A 475 21.67 -16.99 -11.12
CA ILE A 475 21.83 -15.77 -10.30
C ILE A 475 23.30 -15.37 -10.16
N PHE A 476 24.22 -16.33 -10.01
CA PHE A 476 25.63 -16.02 -9.88
C PHE A 476 26.30 -15.67 -11.22
N HIS A 477 25.79 -16.16 -12.36
CA HIS A 477 26.29 -15.79 -13.69
C HIS A 477 25.74 -14.46 -14.22
N ASP A 478 24.49 -14.12 -13.91
CA ASP A 478 23.82 -12.97 -14.48
C ASP A 478 24.05 -11.71 -13.64
N GLU A 479 24.78 -10.75 -14.20
CA GLU A 479 25.03 -9.44 -13.57
C GLU A 479 23.75 -8.61 -13.38
N GLY A 480 22.69 -8.89 -14.14
CA GLY A 480 21.36 -8.31 -13.96
C GLY A 480 20.61 -8.82 -12.72
N LEU A 481 21.08 -9.90 -12.08
CA LEU A 481 20.45 -10.54 -10.92
C LEU A 481 21.19 -10.28 -9.60
N LYS A 482 22.00 -9.22 -9.52
CA LYS A 482 22.75 -8.83 -8.29
C LYS A 482 21.90 -8.78 -7.04
N TYR A 483 20.67 -8.27 -7.14
CA TYR A 483 19.72 -8.17 -6.02
C TYR A 483 19.38 -9.54 -5.39
N ALA A 484 19.53 -10.64 -6.14
CA ALA A 484 19.22 -11.99 -5.68
C ALA A 484 20.44 -12.78 -5.17
N LYS A 485 21.68 -12.27 -5.37
CA LYS A 485 22.91 -13.00 -5.03
C LYS A 485 23.00 -13.36 -3.54
N GLU A 486 22.56 -12.47 -2.66
CA GLU A 486 22.52 -12.75 -1.21
C GLU A 486 21.55 -13.88 -0.86
N SER A 487 20.34 -13.87 -1.42
CA SER A 487 19.34 -14.95 -1.25
C SER A 487 19.87 -16.28 -1.77
N ALA A 488 20.45 -16.28 -2.98
CA ALA A 488 21.01 -17.48 -3.60
C ALA A 488 22.14 -18.11 -2.77
N LEU A 489 23.02 -17.28 -2.19
CA LEU A 489 24.09 -17.75 -1.32
C LEU A 489 23.55 -18.37 -0.02
N ASN A 490 22.52 -17.76 0.56
CA ASN A 490 21.85 -18.33 1.73
C ASN A 490 21.17 -19.66 1.37
N TRP A 491 20.51 -19.78 0.22
CA TRP A 491 19.92 -21.04 -0.23
C TRP A 491 20.97 -22.13 -0.44
N LEU A 492 22.08 -21.81 -1.10
CA LEU A 492 23.20 -22.74 -1.27
C LEU A 492 23.72 -23.25 0.08
N LYS A 493 23.89 -22.35 1.05
CA LYS A 493 24.30 -22.72 2.40
C LYS A 493 23.30 -23.69 3.06
N GLN A 494 22.01 -23.46 2.91
CA GLN A 494 20.97 -24.35 3.47
C GLN A 494 20.95 -25.71 2.79
N GLU A 495 21.06 -25.78 1.45
CA GLU A 495 21.12 -27.06 0.71
C GLU A 495 22.33 -27.92 1.11
N LEU A 496 23.44 -27.30 1.55
CA LEU A 496 24.61 -28.01 2.07
C LEU A 496 24.45 -28.47 3.52
N LEU A 497 23.65 -27.75 4.33
CA LEU A 497 23.38 -28.08 5.73
C LEU A 497 22.34 -29.20 5.86
N ASP A 498 21.29 -29.15 5.04
CA ASP A 498 20.16 -30.08 5.05
C ASP A 498 20.10 -30.89 3.74
N PRO A 499 21.09 -31.76 3.44
CA PRO A 499 21.06 -32.57 2.23
C PRO A 499 19.86 -33.55 2.24
N PRO A 500 19.32 -33.92 1.07
CA PRO A 500 18.16 -34.80 0.98
C PRO A 500 18.40 -36.12 1.72
N ALA A 501 17.43 -36.52 2.56
CA ALA A 501 17.52 -37.71 3.39
C ALA A 501 17.41 -38.98 2.51
N GLY A 502 18.55 -39.63 2.26
CA GLY A 502 18.60 -40.96 1.63
C GLY A 502 20.01 -41.30 1.14
N PRO A 503 20.49 -42.54 1.32
CA PRO A 503 21.82 -42.95 0.86
C PRO A 503 22.00 -42.92 -0.67
N ASP A 504 20.89 -42.94 -1.44
CA ASP A 504 20.88 -42.94 -2.92
C ASP A 504 20.47 -41.58 -3.54
N ALA A 505 20.23 -40.54 -2.73
CA ALA A 505 19.84 -39.22 -3.24
C ALA A 505 21.07 -38.40 -3.68
N SER A 506 21.44 -38.52 -4.96
CA SER A 506 22.46 -37.65 -5.55
C SER A 506 21.92 -36.20 -5.63
N SER A 507 22.53 -35.29 -4.88
CA SER A 507 22.20 -33.87 -4.90
C SER A 507 23.24 -33.10 -5.72
N PRO A 508 22.84 -32.28 -6.71
CA PRO A 508 23.76 -31.46 -7.51
C PRO A 508 24.56 -30.47 -6.65
N PHE A 509 24.09 -30.14 -5.45
CA PHE A 509 24.81 -29.26 -4.52
C PHE A 509 26.01 -29.92 -3.84
N THR A 510 26.02 -31.26 -3.78
CA THR A 510 27.11 -32.02 -3.14
C THR A 510 27.96 -32.82 -4.12
N ASP A 511 27.59 -32.80 -5.40
CA ASP A 511 28.41 -33.31 -6.50
C ASP A 511 29.62 -32.40 -6.73
N VAL A 512 30.79 -33.00 -6.95
CA VAL A 512 32.07 -32.28 -6.99
C VAL A 512 32.15 -31.35 -8.21
N GLU A 513 31.71 -31.80 -9.38
CA GLU A 513 31.80 -31.02 -10.63
C GLU A 513 30.78 -29.87 -10.62
N SER A 514 29.56 -30.17 -10.19
CA SER A 514 28.48 -29.20 -10.06
C SER A 514 28.83 -28.13 -9.01
N PHE A 515 29.30 -28.53 -7.83
CA PHE A 515 29.74 -27.58 -6.81
C PHE A 515 30.94 -26.74 -7.27
N ALA A 516 31.93 -27.33 -7.94
CA ALA A 516 33.06 -26.58 -8.49
C ALA A 516 32.61 -25.49 -9.48
N THR A 517 31.56 -25.76 -10.27
CA THR A 517 30.98 -24.78 -11.20
C THR A 517 30.30 -23.64 -10.44
N LEU A 518 29.44 -23.95 -9.47
CA LEU A 518 28.83 -22.93 -8.59
C LEU A 518 29.87 -22.10 -7.85
N PHE A 519 30.91 -22.75 -7.32
CA PHE A 519 31.96 -22.09 -6.57
C PHE A 519 32.72 -21.07 -7.43
N LYS A 520 33.10 -21.45 -8.66
CA LYS A 520 33.75 -20.54 -9.61
C LYS A 520 32.86 -19.37 -9.99
N SER A 521 31.56 -19.60 -10.12
CA SER A 521 30.58 -18.57 -10.41
C SER A 521 30.36 -17.61 -9.24
N LEU A 522 30.27 -18.12 -8.00
CA LEU A 522 30.09 -17.32 -6.79
C LEU A 522 31.31 -16.43 -6.53
N TYR A 523 32.51 -16.97 -6.73
CA TYR A 523 33.79 -16.27 -6.54
C TYR A 523 34.39 -15.82 -7.86
N SER A 524 33.54 -15.26 -8.74
CA SER A 524 33.98 -14.61 -9.96
C SER A 524 34.81 -13.35 -9.62
N PRO A 525 35.73 -12.94 -10.52
CA PRO A 525 36.53 -11.75 -10.27
C PRO A 525 35.65 -10.49 -10.18
N PRO A 526 35.91 -9.59 -9.22
CA PRO A 526 35.22 -8.31 -9.16
C PRO A 526 35.59 -7.45 -10.39
N PRO A 527 34.81 -6.38 -10.68
CA PRO A 527 35.04 -5.53 -11.84
C PRO A 527 36.48 -4.99 -11.94
N ASP A 528 37.01 -4.85 -13.15
CA ASP A 528 38.40 -4.42 -13.39
C ASP A 528 38.76 -3.08 -12.73
N ASP A 529 37.78 -2.19 -12.58
CA ASP A 529 37.91 -0.87 -11.97
C ASP A 529 38.36 -0.91 -10.48
N PHE A 530 38.17 -2.06 -9.81
CA PHE A 530 38.53 -2.27 -8.41
C PHE A 530 40.05 -2.22 -8.18
N SER A 531 40.83 -2.54 -9.21
CA SER A 531 42.28 -2.65 -9.09
C SER A 531 43.00 -1.30 -9.05
N ASN A 532 42.35 -0.21 -9.47
CA ASN A 532 43.00 1.07 -9.76
C ASN A 532 42.17 2.32 -9.41
N LEU A 533 41.37 2.26 -8.33
CA LEU A 533 40.46 3.35 -7.94
C LEU A 533 41.12 4.73 -7.85
N ARG A 534 42.37 4.78 -7.40
CA ARG A 534 43.18 6.00 -7.30
C ARG A 534 43.37 6.74 -8.62
N SER A 535 43.48 6.01 -9.72
CA SER A 535 43.67 6.56 -11.07
C SER A 535 42.36 6.77 -11.83
N SER A 536 41.23 6.41 -11.23
CA SER A 536 39.90 6.58 -11.81
C SER A 536 39.44 8.04 -11.74
N SER A 537 38.41 8.38 -12.53
CA SER A 537 37.79 9.70 -12.47
C SER A 537 37.08 9.93 -11.12
N THR A 538 36.77 11.18 -10.78
CA THR A 538 35.97 11.49 -9.58
C THR A 538 34.63 10.76 -9.60
N GLN A 539 33.91 10.78 -10.74
CA GLN A 539 32.64 10.06 -10.90
C GLN A 539 32.82 8.55 -10.68
N VAL A 540 33.88 7.99 -11.28
CA VAL A 540 34.57 6.74 -10.91
C VAL A 540 34.38 6.30 -9.45
N ILE A 541 35.11 7.06 -8.65
CA ILE A 541 35.29 6.88 -7.22
C ILE A 541 33.96 7.00 -6.47
N LEU A 542 33.14 7.99 -6.79
CA LEU A 542 31.86 8.21 -6.10
C LEU A 542 30.88 7.07 -6.34
N ILE A 543 30.76 6.59 -7.58
CA ILE A 543 29.87 5.49 -7.95
C ILE A 543 30.29 4.21 -7.21
N GLU A 544 31.56 3.83 -7.31
CA GLU A 544 32.06 2.60 -6.67
C GLU A 544 32.02 2.68 -5.14
N TRP A 545 32.23 3.86 -4.55
CA TRP A 545 32.10 4.05 -3.11
C TRP A 545 30.67 3.83 -2.62
N ILE A 546 29.69 4.45 -3.31
CA ILE A 546 28.27 4.31 -2.98
C ILE A 546 27.81 2.86 -3.20
N LYS A 547 28.22 2.24 -4.30
CA LYS A 547 27.89 0.86 -4.64
C LYS A 547 28.46 -0.14 -3.62
N PHE A 548 29.72 0.05 -3.22
CA PHE A 548 30.34 -0.75 -2.18
C PHE A 548 29.61 -0.64 -0.85
N THR A 549 29.34 0.59 -0.40
CA THR A 549 28.68 0.84 0.91
C THR A 549 27.23 0.40 0.95
N SER A 550 26.50 0.51 -0.16
CA SER A 550 25.05 0.24 -0.20
C SER A 550 24.70 -1.23 -0.50
N GLN A 551 25.57 -1.97 -1.20
CA GLN A 551 25.26 -3.31 -1.71
C GLN A 551 26.42 -4.30 -1.59
N GLU A 552 27.60 -3.99 -2.14
CA GLU A 552 28.62 -5.03 -2.36
C GLU A 552 29.34 -5.46 -1.09
N ALA A 553 29.57 -4.55 -0.12
CA ALA A 553 30.21 -4.91 1.14
C ALA A 553 29.46 -6.02 1.88
N THR A 554 28.13 -5.93 1.94
CA THR A 554 27.26 -6.94 2.57
C THR A 554 27.40 -8.29 1.87
N PHE A 555 27.35 -8.30 0.54
CA PHE A 555 27.52 -9.52 -0.24
C PHE A 555 28.92 -10.13 -0.08
N TYR A 556 29.98 -9.32 -0.11
CA TYR A 556 31.36 -9.81 0.09
C TYR A 556 31.55 -10.41 1.48
N ILE A 557 31.02 -9.78 2.53
CA ILE A 557 31.05 -10.34 3.88
C ILE A 557 30.32 -11.68 3.91
N LEU A 558 29.16 -11.79 3.26
CA LEU A 558 28.40 -13.04 3.20
C LEU A 558 29.17 -14.14 2.44
N ALA A 559 29.76 -13.83 1.29
CA ALA A 559 30.56 -14.75 0.49
C ALA A 559 31.81 -15.23 1.24
N LEU A 560 32.53 -14.32 1.89
CA LEU A 560 33.69 -14.64 2.72
C LEU A 560 33.29 -15.51 3.92
N ASN A 561 32.18 -15.20 4.59
CA ASN A 561 31.67 -16.03 5.69
C ASN A 561 31.23 -17.42 5.23
N PHE A 562 30.67 -17.53 4.02
CA PHE A 562 30.35 -18.83 3.42
C PHE A 562 31.62 -19.65 3.16
N TYR A 563 32.67 -19.05 2.60
CA TYR A 563 33.97 -19.70 2.45
C TYR A 563 34.54 -20.15 3.80
N TYR A 564 34.52 -19.27 4.80
CA TYR A 564 34.95 -19.58 6.16
C TYR A 564 34.20 -20.78 6.75
N PHE A 565 32.87 -20.83 6.56
CA PHE A 565 32.05 -21.98 6.96
C PHE A 565 32.51 -23.29 6.30
N LEU A 566 32.78 -23.28 4.99
CA LEU A 566 33.29 -24.45 4.27
C LEU A 566 34.65 -24.92 4.82
N CYS A 567 35.55 -24.00 5.16
CA CYS A 567 36.85 -24.33 5.75
C CYS A 567 36.73 -24.98 7.14
N ARG A 568 35.72 -24.58 7.92
CA ARG A 568 35.52 -25.06 9.30
C ARG A 568 34.82 -26.43 9.36
N SER A 569 34.10 -26.83 8.31
CA SER A 569 33.45 -28.15 8.23
C SER A 569 34.37 -29.16 7.54
N GLU A 570 35.01 -30.04 8.32
CA GLU A 570 35.89 -31.08 7.76
C GLU A 570 35.17 -32.01 6.78
N ALA A 571 33.93 -32.39 7.10
CA ALA A 571 33.11 -33.26 6.27
C ALA A 571 32.80 -32.64 4.89
N LEU A 572 32.43 -31.35 4.86
CA LEU A 572 32.17 -30.65 3.59
C LEU A 572 33.46 -30.40 2.81
N ARG A 573 34.55 -30.05 3.50
CA ARG A 573 35.86 -29.81 2.89
C ARG A 573 36.36 -31.02 2.11
N GLU A 574 36.25 -32.22 2.70
CA GLU A 574 36.64 -33.47 2.06
C GLU A 574 35.68 -33.84 0.93
N LYS A 575 34.36 -33.82 1.21
CA LYS A 575 33.34 -34.21 0.22
C LYS A 575 33.37 -33.36 -1.05
N LEU A 576 33.56 -32.05 -0.91
CA LEU A 576 33.56 -31.09 -2.01
C LEU A 576 34.95 -30.85 -2.61
N GLN A 577 35.99 -31.57 -2.12
CA GLN A 577 37.38 -31.41 -2.55
C GLN A 577 37.86 -29.95 -2.56
N LEU A 578 37.53 -29.20 -1.50
CA LEU A 578 37.71 -27.75 -1.43
C LEU A 578 39.15 -27.31 -1.72
N GLN A 579 40.15 -28.14 -1.38
CA GLN A 579 41.58 -27.91 -1.66
C GLN A 579 41.85 -27.59 -3.14
N THR A 580 41.12 -28.21 -4.07
CA THR A 580 41.29 -27.98 -5.52
C THR A 580 40.77 -26.61 -5.98
N LEU A 581 39.88 -25.99 -5.20
CA LEU A 581 39.21 -24.73 -5.54
C LEU A 581 39.86 -23.52 -4.88
N VAL A 582 40.74 -23.74 -3.89
CA VAL A 582 41.38 -22.65 -3.14
C VAL A 582 42.21 -21.71 -4.01
N PRO A 583 43.02 -22.17 -4.99
CA PRO A 583 43.77 -21.27 -5.85
C PRO A 583 42.84 -20.31 -6.60
N VAL A 584 41.73 -20.84 -7.12
CA VAL A 584 40.75 -20.05 -7.87
C VAL A 584 40.09 -19.00 -6.98
N PHE A 585 39.64 -19.36 -5.77
CA PHE A 585 39.09 -18.41 -4.81
C PHE A 585 40.06 -17.27 -4.49
N THR A 586 41.34 -17.62 -4.35
CA THR A 586 42.36 -16.71 -3.86
C THR A 586 42.75 -15.69 -4.90
N GLU A 587 43.01 -16.17 -6.13
CA GLU A 587 43.41 -15.32 -7.25
C GLU A 587 42.24 -14.49 -7.75
N ASN A 588 41.04 -15.07 -7.89
CA ASN A 588 39.92 -14.38 -8.51
C ASN A 588 39.15 -13.50 -7.53
N PHE A 589 39.00 -13.88 -6.25
CA PHE A 589 38.10 -13.18 -5.34
C PHE A 589 38.81 -12.58 -4.12
N LEU A 590 39.52 -13.40 -3.33
CA LEU A 590 40.09 -12.96 -2.05
C LEU A 590 41.09 -11.80 -2.21
N LEU A 591 42.08 -11.95 -3.10
CA LEU A 591 43.11 -10.93 -3.31
C LEU A 591 42.56 -9.64 -3.93
N PRO A 592 41.71 -9.69 -4.99
CA PRO A 592 41.09 -8.49 -5.54
C PRO A 592 40.21 -7.73 -4.53
N VAL A 593 39.33 -8.43 -3.80
CA VAL A 593 38.48 -7.79 -2.77
C VAL A 593 39.32 -7.19 -1.64
N LYS A 594 40.40 -7.86 -1.22
CA LYS A 594 41.35 -7.33 -0.23
C LYS A 594 42.00 -6.04 -0.71
N LYS A 595 42.49 -6.00 -1.95
CA LYS A 595 43.12 -4.80 -2.53
C LYS A 595 42.14 -3.63 -2.63
N PHE A 596 40.92 -3.91 -3.06
CA PHE A 596 39.87 -2.90 -3.18
C PHE A 596 39.50 -2.29 -1.81
N ALA A 597 39.22 -3.15 -0.82
CA ALA A 597 38.91 -2.68 0.53
C ALA A 597 40.08 -1.91 1.16
N GLN A 598 41.33 -2.31 0.91
CA GLN A 598 42.52 -1.52 1.29
C GLN A 598 42.54 -0.15 0.60
N SER A 599 42.19 -0.06 -0.68
CA SER A 599 42.09 1.23 -1.38
C SER A 599 41.05 2.16 -0.76
N ILE A 600 39.89 1.63 -0.34
CA ILE A 600 38.85 2.42 0.33
C ILE A 600 39.29 2.90 1.72
N ARG A 601 39.98 2.03 2.47
CA ARG A 601 40.41 2.33 3.85
C ARG A 601 41.63 3.26 3.91
N ASP A 602 42.66 2.94 3.13
CA ASP A 602 44.03 3.45 3.31
C ASP A 602 44.43 4.54 2.28
N ASP A 603 43.75 4.66 1.14
CA ASP A 603 44.08 5.68 0.13
C ASP A 603 43.49 7.05 0.50
N ALA A 604 44.37 7.95 0.94
CA ALA A 604 43.99 9.32 1.30
C ALA A 604 43.39 10.11 0.12
N GLY A 605 43.88 9.92 -1.11
CA GLY A 605 43.39 10.67 -2.27
C GLY A 605 41.97 10.26 -2.67
N VAL A 606 41.66 8.97 -2.58
CA VAL A 606 40.30 8.45 -2.78
C VAL A 606 39.38 8.97 -1.68
N SER A 607 39.79 8.80 -0.42
CA SER A 607 39.00 9.18 0.75
C SER A 607 38.70 10.69 0.82
N GLU A 608 39.67 11.54 0.51
CA GLU A 608 39.51 13.01 0.49
C GLU A 608 38.60 13.47 -0.65
N THR A 609 38.57 12.73 -1.77
CA THR A 609 37.69 13.04 -2.90
C THR A 609 36.23 12.80 -2.54
N VAL A 610 35.93 11.71 -1.83
CA VAL A 610 34.57 11.41 -1.36
C VAL A 610 34.09 12.43 -0.33
N GLU A 611 34.95 12.82 0.60
CA GLU A 611 34.65 13.84 1.61
C GLU A 611 34.34 15.20 0.98
N ARG A 612 35.07 15.57 -0.07
CA ARG A 612 34.91 16.84 -0.77
C ARG A 612 33.60 16.92 -1.55
N GLU A 613 33.20 15.84 -2.20
CA GLU A 613 32.05 15.83 -3.13
C GLU A 613 30.74 15.37 -2.48
N LEU A 614 30.80 14.57 -1.41
CA LEU A 614 29.63 14.04 -0.72
C LEU A 614 29.54 14.58 0.71
N ASP A 615 30.17 13.91 1.68
CA ASP A 615 30.24 14.32 3.09
C ASP A 615 31.20 13.43 3.90
N GLU A 616 31.61 13.89 5.08
CA GLU A 616 32.40 13.11 6.04
C GLU A 616 31.69 11.82 6.49
N SER A 617 30.35 11.84 6.63
CA SER A 617 29.56 10.67 7.04
C SER A 617 29.70 9.50 6.05
N ILE A 618 29.60 9.78 4.75
CA ILE A 618 29.70 8.77 3.68
C ILE A 618 31.13 8.22 3.60
N ARG A 619 32.14 9.08 3.82
CA ARG A 619 33.53 8.67 3.97
C ARG A 619 33.70 7.69 5.15
N LEU A 620 33.13 8.00 6.31
CA LEU A 620 33.23 7.12 7.48
C LEU A 620 32.53 5.77 7.26
N MET A 621 31.37 5.78 6.59
CA MET A 621 30.61 4.58 6.26
C MET A 621 31.42 3.63 5.36
N GLY A 622 32.07 4.17 4.31
CA GLY A 622 32.94 3.38 3.42
C GLY A 622 34.14 2.76 4.13
N LYS A 623 34.83 3.55 4.97
CA LYS A 623 35.96 3.02 5.76
C LYS A 623 35.51 1.93 6.73
N SER A 624 34.39 2.13 7.42
CA SER A 624 33.84 1.15 8.36
C SER A 624 33.47 -0.15 7.66
N ALA A 625 32.84 -0.08 6.48
CA ALA A 625 32.52 -1.25 5.67
C ALA A 625 33.79 -1.99 5.22
N ALA A 626 34.81 -1.27 4.76
CA ALA A 626 36.09 -1.83 4.37
C ALA A 626 36.82 -2.52 5.53
N ASP A 627 36.78 -1.93 6.73
CA ASP A 627 37.36 -2.52 7.94
C ASP A 627 36.73 -3.87 8.27
N VAL A 628 35.40 -3.99 8.18
CA VAL A 628 34.70 -5.26 8.43
C VAL A 628 35.10 -6.31 7.39
N VAL A 629 35.13 -5.95 6.10
CA VAL A 629 35.58 -6.86 5.03
C VAL A 629 37.01 -7.35 5.28
N LEU A 630 37.94 -6.44 5.57
CA LEU A 630 39.34 -6.78 5.83
C LEU A 630 39.52 -7.60 7.09
N HIS A 631 38.70 -7.39 8.12
CA HIS A 631 38.70 -8.21 9.32
C HIS A 631 38.32 -9.67 9.01
N VAL A 632 37.24 -9.89 8.25
CA VAL A 632 36.80 -11.25 7.85
C VAL A 632 37.86 -11.94 6.99
N ILE A 633 38.48 -11.21 6.06
CA ILE A 633 39.61 -11.72 5.26
C ILE A 633 40.76 -12.17 6.16
N GLY A 634 41.13 -11.36 7.16
CA GLY A 634 42.16 -11.71 8.13
C GLY A 634 41.86 -12.98 8.92
N GLU A 635 40.59 -13.24 9.27
CA GLU A 635 40.18 -14.49 9.93
C GLU A 635 40.27 -15.70 9.00
N ILE A 636 39.94 -15.56 7.72
CA ILE A 636 40.09 -16.62 6.71
C ILE A 636 41.58 -16.98 6.54
N GLU A 637 42.45 -15.97 6.46
CA GLU A 637 43.91 -16.17 6.34
C GLU A 637 44.49 -16.90 7.58
N LYS A 638 43.96 -16.63 8.78
CA LYS A 638 44.37 -17.32 10.03
C LYS A 638 43.92 -18.77 10.11
N VAL A 639 42.73 -19.09 9.59
CA VAL A 639 42.26 -20.50 9.52
C VAL A 639 43.17 -21.31 8.59
N GLY A 640 43.83 -20.64 7.64
CA GLY A 640 45.14 -21.01 7.10
C GLY A 640 45.22 -22.44 6.57
N TRP A 641 44.95 -22.61 5.27
CA TRP A 641 45.67 -23.44 4.28
C TRP A 641 46.73 -24.41 4.82
N LYS A 642 46.36 -25.30 5.73
CA LYS A 642 47.24 -26.37 6.15
C LYS A 642 47.13 -27.44 5.06
N ASP A 643 48.16 -27.44 4.22
CA ASP A 643 48.54 -28.55 3.35
C ASP A 643 48.38 -29.91 4.06
#